data_AF-A0A7M7RHG2-F1
#
_entry.id   AF-A0A7M7RHG2-F1
#
_cell.length_a   1.000
_cell.length_b   1.000
_cell.length_c   1.000
_cell.angle_alpha   90.00
_cell.angle_beta   90.00
_cell.angle_gamma   90.00
#
_symmetry.space_group_name_H-M   'P 1'
#
loop_
_entity.id
_entity.type
_entity.pdbx_description
1 polymer ?
#
loop_
_entity_poly.entity_id
_entity_poly.type
_entity_poly.pdbx_seq_one_letter_code
_entity_poly.pdbx_strand_id
1 'polypeptide(L)'
;MLSSYGFLQCCDRDGRLFFHYSHFEGPIDTLHIGDPVEFEMISDRRTGKPIASRIMRLPPGLVSTEILAPEQLQGIIVTEAKPPSTKGHAGPAEFGQVAYEISGESFFLMYSYEDAPEVPAIKKGDKVAFQVATDKRNGNMQARNLRLLESAQVPRYQGVVCSMKESFGFIERADAVKEIFFHYSEFTGDVSDLILGDDVEFEIGNRNEKEVATQIKKLLSGTVVFEDISQEVYQGVINKVIPRFTNKKTAEPFPGRLIYNTKDGGKRELSFGDKDTLRSYTFLVADIVHFYVATDRRDHLQRATNISLAAAETFTCGTEKRETGTVAAVKDGFGFIKCACREARMFFHFSEMLQAGDICVSDETEFSVIPDPTSPQRQIAIRIKRLPKGSVSFETVLPDRVQGLVDKVPANLWGRSPGKNRDKELDIGFITYGQNGSRVNIAFHAKDTDVKVPPAIGDLVEFNVAEIKKDGSRMAVNINVLNRSSDSRKIGVISVMKENFGFIESDKRDKEIFFHFSEFHGDLNDLDVGYEVSYIAVRKGPKLSAEEVKKVQAGVIPPKDVKPGQHNGTVIRPLRNVDPNQEEYTGLVAVVNEDGTTGITYPYSITSLLNKHEFLQKADNVCFQLCTWPDSDKLWACSVAAVRSLLRTRVDSIKGQYGFLDYDTGDGKKLFFHMSEVINGDVHTGDDVEFVLITNQRTSRQSAVNVRKVTSTPRPERLRRLQSLPNDEKGLRLIVLRQPIGPKSAEYGFKIER
;
A
#
# COMPACT_ATOMS: atom_id res chain seq x y z
N MET A 1 8.95 -89.43 -46.42
CA MET A 1 9.80 -90.48 -45.83
C MET A 1 9.87 -90.20 -44.34
N LEU A 2 9.19 -91.00 -43.51
CA LEU A 2 9.34 -90.89 -42.06
C LEU A 2 10.73 -91.43 -41.71
N SER A 3 11.50 -90.65 -40.98
CA SER A 3 12.75 -91.07 -40.33
C SER A 3 12.45 -92.35 -39.57
N SER A 4 12.97 -93.52 -39.94
CA SER A 4 12.64 -94.79 -39.25
C SER A 4 13.54 -95.07 -38.04
N TYR A 5 14.31 -94.08 -37.61
CA TYR A 5 15.35 -94.20 -36.61
C TYR A 5 15.46 -92.94 -35.76
N GLY A 6 16.09 -93.07 -34.59
CA GLY A 6 16.41 -91.99 -33.68
C GLY A 6 17.77 -92.15 -33.02
N PHE A 7 18.16 -91.15 -32.24
CA PHE A 7 19.35 -91.19 -31.41
C PHE A 7 18.99 -90.91 -29.96
N LEU A 8 19.50 -91.72 -29.04
CA LEU A 8 19.43 -91.48 -27.60
C LEU A 8 20.73 -90.86 -27.12
N GLN A 9 20.64 -89.76 -26.37
CA GLN A 9 21.77 -89.18 -25.67
C GLN A 9 21.88 -89.83 -24.29
N CYS A 10 23.01 -90.47 -24.00
CA CYS A 10 23.22 -91.14 -22.72
C CYS A 10 23.34 -90.12 -21.57
N CYS A 11 22.85 -90.46 -20.38
CA CYS A 11 22.94 -89.59 -19.19
C CYS A 11 24.23 -89.81 -18.38
N ASP A 12 24.88 -90.96 -18.56
CA ASP A 12 26.06 -91.43 -17.84
C ASP A 12 27.38 -91.23 -18.60
N ARG A 13 27.31 -90.89 -19.89
CA ARG A 13 28.48 -90.74 -20.77
C ARG A 13 28.19 -89.82 -21.95
N ASP A 14 29.23 -89.21 -22.50
CA ASP A 14 29.15 -88.50 -23.78
C ASP A 14 29.11 -89.50 -24.93
N GLY A 15 27.91 -89.92 -25.31
CA GLY A 15 27.67 -90.83 -26.42
C GLY A 15 26.22 -90.81 -26.89
N ARG A 16 26.03 -90.77 -28.21
CA ARG A 16 24.73 -90.96 -28.87
C ARG A 16 24.60 -92.41 -29.31
N LEU A 17 23.52 -93.07 -28.87
CA LEU A 17 23.19 -94.41 -29.31
C LEU A 17 22.13 -94.35 -30.38
N PHE A 18 22.38 -95.04 -31.48
CA PHE A 18 21.42 -95.21 -32.55
C PHE A 18 20.35 -96.22 -32.14
N PHE A 19 19.09 -95.97 -32.50
CA PHE A 19 18.02 -96.95 -32.41
C PHE A 19 17.08 -96.88 -33.61
N HIS A 20 16.49 -98.02 -33.95
CA HIS A 20 15.40 -98.09 -34.91
C HIS A 20 14.07 -97.99 -34.16
N TYR A 21 13.04 -97.37 -34.75
CA TYR A 21 11.75 -97.20 -34.05
C TYR A 21 11.07 -98.51 -33.66
N SER A 22 11.41 -99.63 -34.32
CA SER A 22 10.96 -100.97 -33.90
C SER A 22 11.49 -101.42 -32.53
N HIS A 23 12.48 -100.72 -31.98
CA HIS A 23 13.03 -101.00 -30.66
C HIS A 23 12.37 -100.17 -29.55
N PHE A 24 11.43 -99.27 -29.88
CA PHE A 24 10.66 -98.52 -28.91
C PHE A 24 9.44 -99.31 -28.46
N GLU A 25 9.31 -99.54 -27.15
CA GLU A 25 8.19 -100.21 -26.52
C GLU A 25 7.10 -99.18 -26.21
N GLY A 26 6.31 -98.85 -27.24
CA GLY A 26 5.19 -97.92 -27.15
C GLY A 26 4.79 -97.33 -28.50
N PRO A 27 3.70 -96.55 -28.57
CA PRO A 27 3.34 -95.80 -29.77
C PRO A 27 4.35 -94.67 -30.02
N ILE A 28 5.04 -94.72 -31.16
CA ILE A 28 6.12 -93.77 -31.53
C ILE A 28 5.63 -92.31 -31.50
N ASP A 29 4.35 -92.08 -31.81
CA ASP A 29 3.72 -90.76 -31.80
C ASP A 29 3.71 -90.10 -30.40
N THR A 30 3.95 -90.88 -29.35
CA THR A 30 4.04 -90.38 -27.97
C THR A 30 5.45 -90.00 -27.55
N LEU A 31 6.46 -90.29 -28.37
CA LEU A 31 7.86 -90.01 -28.09
C LEU A 31 8.28 -88.67 -28.70
N HIS A 32 8.59 -87.70 -27.85
CA HIS A 32 9.03 -86.37 -28.23
C HIS A 32 10.52 -86.18 -27.95
N ILE A 33 11.17 -85.26 -28.69
CA ILE A 33 12.56 -84.89 -28.44
C ILE A 33 12.65 -84.30 -27.02
N GLY A 34 13.51 -84.89 -26.18
CA GLY A 34 13.69 -84.49 -24.79
C GLY A 34 12.99 -85.40 -23.77
N ASP A 35 12.17 -86.36 -24.21
CA ASP A 35 11.57 -87.33 -23.30
C ASP A 35 12.64 -88.22 -22.63
N PRO A 36 12.60 -88.42 -21.30
CA PRO A 36 13.48 -89.37 -20.64
C PRO A 36 13.07 -90.79 -21.03
N VAL A 37 14.05 -91.63 -21.34
CA VAL A 37 13.81 -93.02 -21.73
C VAL A 37 14.78 -93.96 -21.04
N GLU A 38 14.30 -95.16 -20.72
CA GLU A 38 15.13 -96.31 -20.34
C GLU A 38 15.42 -97.14 -21.58
N PHE A 39 16.60 -97.74 -21.67
CA PHE A 39 16.97 -98.57 -22.81
C PHE A 39 18.00 -99.63 -22.41
N GLU A 40 18.01 -100.75 -23.12
CA GLU A 40 19.08 -101.76 -23.07
C GLU A 40 20.08 -101.52 -24.21
N MET A 41 21.38 -101.59 -23.90
CA MET A 41 22.44 -101.52 -24.91
C MET A 41 22.74 -102.92 -25.46
N ILE A 42 22.59 -103.10 -26.78
CA ILE A 42 22.96 -104.33 -27.47
C ILE A 42 23.93 -104.03 -28.61
N SER A 43 24.77 -104.99 -29.00
CA SER A 43 25.63 -104.85 -30.18
C SER A 43 24.85 -105.27 -31.44
N ASP A 44 24.82 -104.40 -32.46
CA ASP A 44 24.25 -104.73 -33.77
C ASP A 44 24.95 -105.96 -34.34
N ARG A 45 24.18 -107.01 -34.63
CA ARG A 45 24.69 -108.29 -35.16
C ARG A 45 25.39 -108.13 -36.52
N ARG A 46 25.10 -107.06 -37.27
CA ARG A 46 25.69 -106.82 -38.60
C ARG A 46 26.95 -105.97 -38.55
N THR A 47 27.03 -104.99 -37.65
CA THR A 47 28.14 -104.01 -37.63
C THR A 47 28.95 -104.01 -36.34
N GLY A 48 28.56 -104.79 -35.33
CA GLY A 48 29.19 -104.82 -34.01
C GLY A 48 29.05 -103.52 -33.19
N LYS A 49 28.32 -102.53 -33.71
CA LYS A 49 28.19 -101.20 -33.07
C LYS A 49 27.14 -101.26 -31.96
N PRO A 50 27.34 -100.57 -30.83
CA PRO A 50 26.33 -100.49 -29.78
C PRO A 50 25.11 -99.70 -30.29
N ILE A 51 23.93 -100.31 -30.17
CA ILE A 51 22.62 -99.71 -30.48
C ILE A 51 21.73 -99.82 -29.24
N ALA A 52 20.74 -98.93 -29.13
CA ALA A 52 19.74 -99.01 -28.09
C ALA A 52 18.57 -99.91 -28.53
N SER A 53 18.11 -100.77 -27.61
CA SER A 53 17.00 -101.72 -27.76
C SER A 53 16.08 -101.65 -26.53
N ARG A 54 14.81 -102.09 -26.65
CA ARG A 54 13.80 -102.06 -25.57
C ARG A 54 13.68 -100.69 -24.91
N ILE A 55 13.40 -99.68 -25.73
CA ILE A 55 13.36 -98.29 -25.28
C ILE A 55 11.97 -98.02 -24.71
N MET A 56 11.89 -97.66 -23.44
CA MET A 56 10.64 -97.28 -22.77
C MET A 56 10.65 -95.81 -22.37
N ARG A 57 9.54 -95.12 -22.58
CA ARG A 57 9.37 -93.74 -22.09
C ARG A 57 9.21 -93.74 -20.58
N LEU A 58 10.04 -92.97 -19.90
CA LEU A 58 9.94 -92.75 -18.46
C LEU A 58 9.06 -91.53 -18.16
N PRO A 59 8.43 -91.48 -16.98
CA PRO A 59 7.73 -90.28 -16.52
C PRO A 59 8.69 -89.06 -16.49
N PRO A 60 8.21 -87.85 -16.82
CA PRO A 60 8.99 -86.63 -16.71
C PRO A 60 9.53 -86.45 -15.27
N GLY A 61 10.83 -86.18 -15.14
CA GLY A 61 11.50 -85.95 -13.85
C GLY A 61 12.18 -87.18 -13.21
N LEU A 62 12.01 -88.39 -13.75
CA LEU A 62 12.68 -89.59 -13.22
C LEU A 62 14.18 -89.68 -13.57
N VAL A 63 14.60 -89.03 -14.66
CA VAL A 63 15.98 -89.00 -15.13
C VAL A 63 16.52 -87.59 -15.00
N SER A 64 17.25 -87.32 -13.92
CA SER A 64 18.02 -86.08 -13.78
C SER A 64 19.45 -86.30 -14.27
N THR A 65 19.86 -85.47 -15.24
CA THR A 65 21.26 -85.34 -15.67
C THR A 65 22.12 -84.66 -14.61
N GLU A 66 21.49 -84.02 -13.62
CA GLU A 66 22.15 -83.26 -12.56
C GLU A 66 21.94 -83.92 -11.19
N ILE A 67 22.94 -83.84 -10.33
CA ILE A 67 22.87 -84.23 -8.92
C ILE A 67 22.75 -82.94 -8.11
N LEU A 68 21.59 -82.73 -7.47
CA LEU A 68 21.40 -81.63 -6.53
C LEU A 68 22.05 -81.98 -5.19
N ALA A 69 22.88 -81.09 -4.68
CA ALA A 69 23.38 -81.16 -3.33
C ALA A 69 22.19 -81.06 -2.34
N PRO A 70 22.15 -81.90 -1.29
CA PRO A 70 21.07 -81.88 -0.31
C PRO A 70 21.08 -80.61 0.55
N GLU A 71 22.23 -79.94 0.64
CA GLU A 71 22.42 -78.74 1.43
C GLU A 71 22.07 -77.48 0.62
N GLN A 72 21.33 -76.57 1.25
CA GLN A 72 21.11 -75.22 0.71
C GLN A 72 22.24 -74.31 1.17
N LEU A 73 22.93 -73.70 0.22
CA LEU A 73 23.97 -72.74 0.47
C LEU A 73 23.40 -71.32 0.35
N GLN A 74 24.04 -70.39 1.06
CA GLN A 74 23.71 -68.97 0.99
C GLN A 74 24.79 -68.25 0.19
N GLY A 75 24.37 -67.34 -0.68
CA GLY A 75 25.26 -66.55 -1.51
C GLY A 75 24.70 -65.19 -1.87
N ILE A 76 25.50 -64.40 -2.57
CA ILE A 76 25.19 -63.05 -3.04
C ILE A 76 25.19 -63.06 -4.56
N ILE A 77 24.19 -62.41 -5.16
CA ILE A 77 24.09 -62.31 -6.61
C ILE A 77 25.11 -61.30 -7.14
N VAL A 78 25.99 -61.76 -8.03
CA VAL A 78 27.02 -60.94 -8.68
C VAL A 78 26.50 -60.38 -10.01
N THR A 79 25.79 -61.23 -10.76
CA THR A 79 25.25 -60.91 -12.10
C THR A 79 23.84 -61.47 -12.21
N GLU A 80 22.91 -60.65 -12.71
CA GLU A 80 21.51 -61.03 -12.95
C GLU A 80 21.37 -61.85 -14.24
N ALA A 81 20.54 -62.90 -14.21
CA ALA A 81 20.20 -63.67 -15.41
C ALA A 81 19.20 -62.91 -16.28
N LYS A 82 19.45 -62.82 -17.60
CA LYS A 82 18.52 -62.15 -18.53
C LYS A 82 17.47 -63.12 -19.09
N PRO A 83 16.22 -62.66 -19.32
CA PRO A 83 15.21 -63.47 -19.96
C PRO A 83 15.62 -63.78 -21.42
N PRO A 84 15.28 -64.98 -21.94
CA PRO A 84 15.58 -65.34 -23.32
C PRO A 84 14.85 -64.40 -24.30
N SER A 85 15.61 -63.68 -25.13
CA SER A 85 15.06 -62.82 -26.19
C SER A 85 14.30 -63.65 -27.23
N THR A 86 13.03 -63.31 -27.49
CA THR A 86 12.15 -64.00 -28.47
C THR A 86 12.46 -63.69 -29.93
N LYS A 87 13.55 -62.99 -30.26
CA LYS A 87 13.93 -62.71 -31.65
C LYS A 87 15.23 -63.41 -32.03
N GLY A 88 15.07 -64.37 -32.95
CA GLY A 88 16.07 -65.35 -33.34
C GLY A 88 17.44 -64.77 -33.67
N HIS A 89 18.43 -65.27 -32.94
CA HIS A 89 19.73 -65.82 -33.33
C HIS A 89 20.33 -66.26 -31.99
N ALA A 90 20.43 -67.56 -31.75
CA ALA A 90 20.85 -68.12 -30.47
C ALA A 90 22.31 -67.76 -30.16
N GLY A 91 22.52 -66.62 -29.49
CA GLY A 91 23.67 -66.42 -28.63
C GLY A 91 23.52 -67.28 -27.37
N PRO A 92 24.63 -67.63 -26.68
CA PRO A 92 24.57 -68.36 -25.42
C PRO A 92 23.66 -67.61 -24.44
N ALA A 93 22.76 -68.32 -23.75
CA ALA A 93 21.94 -67.74 -22.69
C ALA A 93 22.84 -66.94 -21.73
N GLU A 94 22.52 -65.68 -21.49
CA GLU A 94 23.27 -64.85 -20.52
C GLU A 94 22.89 -65.33 -19.11
N PHE A 95 23.60 -66.35 -18.65
CA PHE A 95 23.52 -66.89 -17.31
C PHE A 95 23.86 -65.81 -16.27
N GLY A 96 23.10 -65.78 -15.18
CA GLY A 96 23.44 -65.03 -13.98
C GLY A 96 24.55 -65.74 -13.19
N GLN A 97 25.15 -65.03 -12.24
CA GLN A 97 26.22 -65.54 -11.40
C GLN A 97 25.93 -65.26 -9.92
N VAL A 98 26.03 -66.29 -9.08
CA VAL A 98 25.95 -66.22 -7.62
C VAL A 98 27.31 -66.53 -7.01
N ALA A 99 27.74 -65.74 -6.02
CA ALA A 99 28.95 -65.97 -5.25
C ALA A 99 28.58 -66.50 -3.86
N TYR A 100 29.29 -67.53 -3.39
CA TYR A 100 29.11 -68.07 -2.04
C TYR A 100 30.47 -68.39 -1.43
N GLU A 101 30.52 -68.39 -0.09
CA GLU A 101 31.77 -68.59 0.64
C GLU A 101 31.71 -69.90 1.42
N ILE A 102 32.74 -70.74 1.28
CA ILE A 102 32.94 -71.93 2.10
C ILE A 102 34.39 -71.91 2.59
N SER A 103 34.58 -72.05 3.90
CA SER A 103 35.91 -72.15 4.53
C SER A 103 36.86 -70.98 4.25
N GLY A 104 36.33 -69.77 4.02
CA GLY A 104 37.12 -68.58 3.71
C GLY A 104 37.44 -68.37 2.22
N GLU A 105 36.98 -69.26 1.34
CA GLU A 105 37.16 -69.17 -0.11
C GLU A 105 35.84 -68.82 -0.81
N SER A 106 35.90 -67.88 -1.76
CA SER A 106 34.75 -67.44 -2.56
C SER A 106 34.65 -68.25 -3.85
N PHE A 107 33.49 -68.87 -4.06
CA PHE A 107 33.16 -69.66 -5.23
C PHE A 107 32.05 -68.98 -6.04
N PHE A 108 32.05 -69.17 -7.36
CA PHE A 108 31.07 -68.58 -8.27
C PHE A 108 30.33 -69.67 -9.04
N LEU A 109 29.00 -69.63 -9.02
CA LEU A 109 28.16 -70.56 -9.76
C LEU A 109 27.25 -69.82 -10.73
N MET A 110 27.06 -70.42 -11.90
CA MET A 110 26.17 -69.91 -12.93
C MET A 110 24.73 -70.38 -12.64
N TYR A 111 23.75 -69.52 -12.90
CA TYR A 111 22.33 -69.88 -12.84
C TYR A 111 21.58 -69.32 -14.05
N SER A 112 20.49 -69.98 -14.45
CA SER A 112 19.64 -69.54 -15.55
C SER A 112 18.44 -68.73 -15.05
N TYR A 113 17.76 -68.02 -15.95
CA TYR A 113 16.56 -67.26 -15.60
C TYR A 113 15.43 -68.14 -15.02
N GLU A 114 15.34 -69.41 -15.43
CA GLU A 114 14.35 -70.38 -14.93
C GLU A 114 14.63 -70.82 -13.49
N ASP A 115 15.89 -70.69 -13.03
CA ASP A 115 16.32 -71.09 -11.68
C ASP A 115 15.97 -70.06 -10.60
N ALA A 116 15.44 -68.89 -11.00
CA ALA A 116 14.95 -67.83 -10.13
C ALA A 116 13.43 -67.61 -10.31
N PRO A 117 12.57 -68.59 -9.97
CA PRO A 117 11.14 -68.54 -10.27
C PRO A 117 10.32 -67.63 -9.33
N GLU A 118 10.89 -67.13 -8.22
CA GLU A 118 10.16 -66.32 -7.24
C GLU A 118 10.01 -64.85 -7.67
N VAL A 119 8.83 -64.28 -7.38
CA VAL A 119 8.55 -62.84 -7.43
C VAL A 119 8.72 -62.31 -6.00
N PRO A 120 9.53 -61.27 -5.74
CA PRO A 120 10.17 -60.34 -6.69
C PRO A 120 11.43 -60.90 -7.37
N ALA A 121 11.70 -60.40 -8.59
CA ALA A 121 12.89 -60.75 -9.36
C ALA A 121 14.18 -60.43 -8.57
N ILE A 122 15.07 -61.41 -8.53
CA ILE A 122 16.35 -61.36 -7.82
C ILE A 122 17.27 -60.33 -8.49
N LYS A 123 17.85 -59.44 -7.69
CA LYS A 123 18.75 -58.36 -8.14
C LYS A 123 20.19 -58.58 -7.71
N LYS A 124 21.11 -57.89 -8.37
CA LYS A 124 22.53 -57.84 -7.97
C LYS A 124 22.66 -57.35 -6.52
N GLY A 125 23.40 -58.09 -5.71
CA GLY A 125 23.62 -57.80 -4.29
C GLY A 125 22.61 -58.46 -3.34
N ASP A 126 21.54 -59.06 -3.86
CA ASP A 126 20.59 -59.80 -3.03
C ASP A 126 21.24 -61.04 -2.42
N LYS A 127 20.94 -61.33 -1.14
CA LYS A 127 21.29 -62.60 -0.53
C LYS A 127 20.25 -63.63 -0.88
N VAL A 128 20.72 -64.75 -1.41
CA VAL A 128 19.88 -65.84 -1.89
C VAL A 128 20.30 -67.16 -1.25
N ALA A 129 19.33 -68.03 -1.01
CA ALA A 129 19.56 -69.44 -0.78
C ALA A 129 19.48 -70.17 -2.13
N PHE A 130 20.37 -71.12 -2.37
CA PHE A 130 20.38 -71.91 -3.60
C PHE A 130 20.93 -73.31 -3.34
N GLN A 131 20.72 -74.22 -4.29
CA GLN A 131 21.29 -75.56 -4.27
C GLN A 131 22.33 -75.70 -5.37
N VAL A 132 23.45 -76.36 -5.06
CA VAL A 132 24.47 -76.69 -6.06
C VAL A 132 24.00 -77.91 -6.84
N ALA A 133 23.88 -77.78 -8.14
CA ALA A 133 23.63 -78.89 -9.06
C ALA A 133 24.90 -79.24 -9.82
N THR A 134 25.31 -80.51 -9.78
CA THR A 134 26.45 -81.00 -10.54
C THR A 134 25.97 -81.83 -11.72
N ASP A 135 26.28 -81.42 -12.94
CA ASP A 135 25.99 -82.17 -14.15
C ASP A 135 26.85 -83.44 -14.22
N LYS A 136 26.21 -84.61 -14.33
CA LYS A 136 26.86 -85.92 -14.35
C LYS A 136 27.73 -86.13 -15.59
N ARG A 137 27.51 -85.37 -16.67
CA ARG A 137 28.22 -85.58 -17.95
C ARG A 137 29.58 -84.90 -17.99
N ASN A 138 29.65 -83.66 -17.52
CA ASN A 138 30.83 -82.80 -17.65
C ASN A 138 31.40 -82.36 -16.29
N GLY A 139 30.72 -82.64 -15.18
CA GLY A 139 31.11 -82.21 -13.83
C GLY A 139 30.88 -80.72 -13.57
N ASN A 140 30.20 -79.99 -14.46
CA ASN A 140 29.93 -78.57 -14.27
C ASN A 140 28.95 -78.38 -13.12
N MET A 141 29.25 -77.38 -12.28
CA MET A 141 28.40 -77.00 -11.15
C MET A 141 27.61 -75.75 -11.51
N GLN A 142 26.32 -75.75 -11.18
CA GLN A 142 25.39 -74.64 -11.38
C GLN A 142 24.58 -74.40 -10.10
N ALA A 143 24.05 -73.19 -9.95
CA ALA A 143 23.12 -72.87 -8.88
C ALA A 143 21.68 -73.07 -9.39
N ARG A 144 20.90 -73.86 -8.66
CA ARG A 144 19.48 -74.15 -8.93
C ARG A 144 18.63 -73.72 -7.74
N ASN A 145 17.33 -73.50 -7.98
CA ASN A 145 16.35 -73.18 -6.94
C ASN A 145 16.73 -71.94 -6.11
N LEU A 146 17.04 -70.83 -6.76
CA LEU A 146 17.39 -69.59 -6.08
C LEU A 146 16.16 -69.02 -5.38
N ARG A 147 16.32 -68.76 -4.09
CA ARG A 147 15.30 -68.19 -3.21
C ARG A 147 15.84 -66.91 -2.57
N LEU A 148 15.10 -65.82 -2.69
CA LEU A 148 15.47 -64.55 -2.06
C LEU A 148 15.37 -64.66 -0.54
N LEU A 149 16.48 -64.40 0.18
CA LEU A 149 16.49 -64.34 1.64
C LEU A 149 16.39 -62.89 2.13
N GLU A 150 17.23 -62.02 1.58
CA GLU A 150 17.34 -60.62 1.97
C GLU A 150 17.63 -59.77 0.73
N SER A 151 16.75 -58.82 0.42
CA SER A 151 17.00 -57.85 -0.64
C SER A 151 18.15 -56.93 -0.25
N ALA A 152 19.01 -56.60 -1.20
CA ALA A 152 20.02 -55.58 -1.02
C ALA A 152 19.36 -54.26 -0.62
N GLN A 153 19.62 -53.79 0.60
CA GLN A 153 19.25 -52.45 1.02
C GLN A 153 20.21 -51.49 0.30
N VAL A 154 19.78 -50.94 -0.83
CA VAL A 154 20.53 -49.86 -1.48
C VAL A 154 20.45 -48.64 -0.56
N PRO A 155 21.59 -48.07 -0.13
CA PRO A 155 21.57 -46.90 0.74
C PRO A 155 20.85 -45.76 0.01
N ARG A 156 19.82 -45.23 0.67
CA ARG A 156 19.09 -44.06 0.20
C ARG A 156 19.73 -42.81 0.75
N TYR A 157 19.91 -41.84 -0.14
CA TYR A 157 20.49 -40.55 0.15
C TYR A 157 19.44 -39.49 0.03
N GLN A 158 19.64 -38.39 0.76
CA GLN A 158 18.76 -37.25 0.72
C GLN A 158 19.50 -36.05 0.14
N GLY A 159 18.76 -35.11 -0.41
CA GLY A 159 19.33 -33.89 -0.96
C GLY A 159 18.25 -32.90 -1.37
N VAL A 160 18.68 -31.76 -1.88
CA VAL A 160 17.79 -30.69 -2.35
C VAL A 160 18.09 -30.35 -3.79
N VAL A 161 17.05 -30.17 -4.61
CA VAL A 161 17.21 -29.82 -6.02
C VAL A 161 17.77 -28.40 -6.14
N CYS A 162 19.04 -28.26 -6.54
CA CYS A 162 19.72 -26.96 -6.63
C CYS A 162 19.66 -26.34 -8.03
N SER A 163 19.54 -27.17 -9.08
CA SER A 163 19.49 -26.72 -10.47
C SER A 163 18.61 -27.61 -11.33
N MET A 164 17.83 -27.00 -12.22
CA MET A 164 16.92 -27.65 -13.17
C MET A 164 17.19 -27.07 -14.56
N LYS A 165 17.30 -27.94 -15.58
CA LYS A 165 17.49 -27.57 -16.99
C LYS A 165 16.36 -28.17 -17.85
N GLU A 166 16.59 -28.41 -19.13
CA GLU A 166 15.52 -28.87 -20.04
C GLU A 166 15.16 -30.36 -19.85
N SER A 167 16.14 -31.22 -19.55
CA SER A 167 15.91 -32.68 -19.43
C SER A 167 16.63 -33.33 -18.24
N PHE A 168 17.35 -32.54 -17.45
CA PHE A 168 18.19 -33.00 -16.35
C PHE A 168 18.33 -31.92 -15.28
N GLY A 169 18.80 -32.32 -14.11
CA GLY A 169 19.05 -31.42 -13.00
C GLY A 169 20.25 -31.86 -12.15
N PHE A 170 20.48 -31.09 -11.09
CA PHE A 170 21.47 -31.38 -10.07
C PHE A 170 20.81 -31.34 -8.69
N ILE A 171 21.17 -32.31 -7.86
CA ILE A 171 20.76 -32.40 -6.46
C ILE A 171 21.98 -32.12 -5.60
N GLU A 172 21.86 -31.18 -4.67
CA GLU A 172 22.84 -30.96 -3.62
C GLU A 172 22.69 -32.06 -2.57
N ARG A 173 23.75 -32.83 -2.36
CA ARG A 173 23.76 -33.99 -1.46
C ARG A 173 23.75 -33.56 0.01
N ALA A 174 22.95 -34.23 0.82
CA ALA A 174 22.90 -34.01 2.27
C ALA A 174 24.05 -34.70 3.01
N ASP A 175 24.68 -35.71 2.41
CA ASP A 175 25.78 -36.47 3.00
C ASP A 175 27.17 -35.93 2.63
N ALA A 176 27.29 -35.18 1.54
CA ALA A 176 28.56 -34.64 1.04
C ALA A 176 28.37 -33.26 0.40
N VAL A 177 29.36 -32.38 0.52
CA VAL A 177 29.36 -31.05 -0.14
C VAL A 177 29.66 -31.21 -1.63
N LYS A 178 28.76 -31.89 -2.35
CA LYS A 178 28.84 -32.20 -3.78
C LYS A 178 27.44 -32.21 -4.40
N GLU A 179 27.39 -31.83 -5.66
CA GLU A 179 26.18 -31.98 -6.46
C GLU A 179 26.21 -33.33 -7.19
N ILE A 180 25.07 -33.98 -7.30
CA ILE A 180 24.88 -35.20 -8.08
C ILE A 180 23.93 -34.93 -9.25
N PHE A 181 24.30 -35.44 -10.42
CA PHE A 181 23.52 -35.29 -11.64
C PHE A 181 22.34 -36.26 -11.66
N PHE A 182 21.19 -35.82 -12.17
CA PHE A 182 20.08 -36.71 -12.49
C PHE A 182 19.39 -36.37 -13.79
N HIS A 183 18.81 -37.38 -14.43
CA HIS A 183 17.94 -37.21 -15.59
C HIS A 183 16.46 -37.24 -15.15
N TYR A 184 15.59 -36.50 -15.84
CA TYR A 184 14.17 -36.43 -15.47
C TYR A 184 13.43 -37.76 -15.53
N SER A 185 13.92 -38.71 -16.31
CA SER A 185 13.40 -40.09 -16.34
C SER A 185 13.61 -40.87 -15.05
N GLU A 186 14.54 -40.43 -14.18
CA GLU A 186 14.83 -41.09 -12.90
C GLU A 186 13.87 -40.65 -11.79
N PHE A 187 13.03 -39.64 -12.04
CA PHE A 187 12.03 -39.17 -11.09
C PHE A 187 10.79 -40.07 -11.11
N THR A 188 10.38 -40.52 -9.93
CA THR A 188 9.28 -41.48 -9.74
C THR A 188 7.88 -40.85 -9.81
N GLY A 189 7.78 -39.53 -10.03
CA GLY A 189 6.53 -38.78 -10.19
C GLY A 189 6.47 -37.97 -11.49
N ASP A 190 5.55 -37.01 -11.56
CA ASP A 190 5.51 -36.04 -12.66
C ASP A 190 6.61 -34.99 -12.46
N VAL A 191 7.51 -34.86 -13.44
CA VAL A 191 8.62 -33.89 -13.42
C VAL A 191 8.11 -32.46 -13.23
N SER A 192 6.87 -32.18 -13.66
CA SER A 192 6.20 -30.89 -13.47
C SER A 192 6.02 -30.51 -12.00
N ASP A 193 5.94 -31.51 -11.11
CA ASP A 193 5.78 -31.32 -9.67
C ASP A 193 7.12 -31.06 -8.96
N LEU A 194 8.25 -31.22 -9.65
CA LEU A 194 9.60 -31.03 -9.11
C LEU A 194 10.08 -29.60 -9.39
N ILE A 195 10.28 -28.83 -8.32
CA ILE A 195 10.73 -27.44 -8.38
C ILE A 195 12.09 -27.26 -7.68
N LEU A 196 12.77 -26.14 -7.99
CA LEU A 196 14.01 -25.76 -7.31
C LEU A 196 13.78 -25.59 -5.81
N GLY A 197 14.64 -26.21 -5.01
CA GLY A 197 14.53 -26.23 -3.54
C GLY A 197 13.68 -27.36 -2.98
N ASP A 198 13.17 -28.28 -3.80
CA ASP A 198 12.47 -29.47 -3.28
C ASP A 198 13.45 -30.45 -2.64
N ASP A 199 13.02 -30.99 -1.50
CA ASP A 199 13.68 -32.09 -0.81
C ASP A 199 13.40 -33.40 -1.54
N VAL A 200 14.45 -34.19 -1.78
CA VAL A 200 14.36 -35.45 -2.51
C VAL A 200 15.15 -36.57 -1.82
N GLU A 201 14.65 -37.79 -1.96
CA GLU A 201 15.34 -39.04 -1.67
C GLU A 201 15.76 -39.69 -2.98
N PHE A 202 16.97 -40.26 -3.04
CA PHE A 202 17.50 -40.91 -4.25
C PHE A 202 18.51 -42.00 -3.92
N GLU A 203 18.79 -42.86 -4.90
CA GLU A 203 19.83 -43.88 -4.85
C GLU A 203 20.99 -43.48 -5.78
N ILE A 204 22.23 -43.77 -5.37
CA ILE A 204 23.42 -43.47 -6.20
C ILE A 204 23.67 -44.63 -7.16
N GLY A 205 23.40 -44.39 -8.44
CA GLY A 205 23.77 -45.27 -9.55
C GLY A 205 25.10 -44.85 -10.18
N ASN A 206 25.75 -45.77 -10.88
CA ASN A 206 26.98 -45.48 -11.63
C ASN A 206 26.69 -45.59 -13.14
N ARG A 207 26.89 -44.50 -13.89
CA ARG A 207 26.66 -44.45 -15.33
C ARG A 207 27.87 -43.81 -16.01
N ASN A 208 28.55 -44.54 -16.88
CA ASN A 208 29.77 -44.10 -17.57
C ASN A 208 30.85 -43.60 -16.59
N GLU A 209 31.14 -44.38 -15.55
CA GLU A 209 32.12 -44.05 -14.49
C GLU A 209 31.80 -42.78 -13.67
N LYS A 210 30.56 -42.28 -13.72
CA LYS A 210 30.09 -41.15 -12.91
C LYS A 210 28.90 -41.54 -12.03
N GLU A 211 28.94 -41.06 -10.80
CA GLU A 211 27.82 -41.14 -9.86
C GLU A 211 26.65 -40.29 -10.38
N VAL A 212 25.48 -40.90 -10.51
CA VAL A 212 24.22 -40.28 -10.92
C VAL A 212 23.12 -40.66 -9.94
N ALA A 213 22.20 -39.74 -9.67
CA ALA A 213 21.05 -40.03 -8.83
C ALA A 213 19.97 -40.76 -9.65
N THR A 214 19.46 -41.84 -9.08
CA THR A 214 18.47 -42.76 -9.65
C THR A 214 17.33 -42.95 -8.64
N GLN A 215 16.17 -43.42 -9.10
CA GLN A 215 15.00 -43.69 -8.23
C GLN A 215 14.61 -42.49 -7.34
N ILE A 216 14.52 -41.31 -7.94
CA ILE A 216 14.34 -40.05 -7.21
C ILE A 216 12.88 -39.91 -6.79
N LYS A 217 12.66 -39.58 -5.52
CA LYS A 217 11.34 -39.37 -4.94
C LYS A 217 11.30 -38.05 -4.18
N LYS A 218 10.25 -37.26 -4.41
CA LYS A 218 10.00 -36.02 -3.67
C LYS A 218 9.63 -36.31 -2.21
N LEU A 219 10.27 -35.60 -1.30
CA LEU A 219 10.00 -35.61 0.14
C LEU A 219 9.18 -34.39 0.54
N LEU A 220 8.70 -34.39 1.78
CA LEU A 220 8.09 -33.20 2.38
C LEU A 220 9.16 -32.12 2.57
N SER A 221 8.84 -30.87 2.22
CA SER A 221 9.76 -29.74 2.39
C SER A 221 10.17 -29.56 3.85
N GLY A 222 11.47 -29.40 4.10
CA GLY A 222 12.06 -29.28 5.43
C GLY A 222 12.52 -30.60 6.05
N THR A 223 12.49 -31.70 5.30
CA THR A 223 13.07 -32.99 5.73
C THR A 223 14.61 -32.94 5.65
N VAL A 224 15.15 -32.26 4.64
CA VAL A 224 16.61 -32.18 4.43
C VAL A 224 17.16 -30.91 5.06
N VAL A 225 18.05 -31.09 6.03
CA VAL A 225 18.71 -29.98 6.75
C VAL A 225 20.22 -30.11 6.55
N PHE A 226 20.79 -29.15 5.81
CA PHE A 226 22.24 -29.09 5.57
C PHE A 226 23.02 -28.49 6.72
N GLU A 227 22.39 -27.58 7.47
CA GLU A 227 23.08 -26.76 8.46
C GLU A 227 22.32 -26.70 9.77
N ASP A 228 23.06 -26.80 10.87
CA ASP A 228 22.54 -26.56 12.21
C ASP A 228 22.83 -25.11 12.62
N ILE A 229 21.78 -24.35 12.87
CA ILE A 229 21.86 -22.97 13.34
C ILE A 229 21.84 -22.98 14.88
N SER A 230 22.80 -22.28 15.49
CA SER A 230 22.85 -22.08 16.94
C SER A 230 21.54 -21.45 17.47
N GLN A 231 21.11 -21.85 18.67
CA GLN A 231 19.95 -21.22 19.32
C GLN A 231 20.28 -19.84 19.91
N GLU A 232 21.56 -19.61 20.22
CA GLU A 232 22.05 -18.38 20.81
C GLU A 232 22.42 -17.35 19.74
N VAL A 233 22.12 -16.08 20.05
CA VAL A 233 22.58 -14.93 19.28
C VAL A 233 23.97 -14.54 19.76
N TYR A 234 24.92 -14.48 18.84
CA TYR A 234 26.26 -14.00 19.10
C TYR A 234 26.40 -12.55 18.68
N GLN A 235 27.28 -11.84 19.38
CA GLN A 235 27.68 -10.48 19.06
C GLN A 235 29.13 -10.49 18.57
N GLY A 236 29.37 -9.85 17.44
CA GLY A 236 30.68 -9.80 16.81
C GLY A 236 30.94 -8.45 16.13
N VAL A 237 32.14 -8.32 15.58
CA VAL A 237 32.61 -7.12 14.89
C VAL A 237 32.99 -7.48 13.46
N ILE A 238 32.53 -6.69 12.48
CA ILE A 238 32.88 -6.89 11.08
C ILE A 238 34.37 -6.56 10.86
N ASN A 239 35.13 -7.56 10.40
CA ASN A 239 36.54 -7.41 10.05
C ASN A 239 36.72 -7.12 8.55
N LYS A 240 35.93 -7.80 7.71
CA LYS A 240 35.94 -7.64 6.25
C LYS A 240 34.52 -7.62 5.70
N VAL A 241 34.18 -6.56 4.98
CA VAL A 241 32.87 -6.37 4.33
C VAL A 241 32.80 -7.09 2.99
N ILE A 242 31.58 -7.43 2.55
CA ILE A 242 31.34 -8.01 1.22
C ILE A 242 31.38 -6.90 0.16
N PRO A 243 32.22 -7.04 -0.89
CA PRO A 243 32.26 -6.06 -1.98
C PRO A 243 30.96 -6.10 -2.82
N ARG A 244 30.04 -5.14 -2.61
CA ARG A 244 28.74 -5.09 -3.32
C ARG A 244 28.80 -4.80 -4.82
N PHE A 245 29.92 -4.25 -5.31
CA PHE A 245 29.99 -3.64 -6.65
C PHE A 245 31.09 -4.24 -7.55
N THR A 246 31.56 -5.45 -7.25
CA THR A 246 32.52 -6.13 -8.12
C THR A 246 31.79 -7.05 -9.10
N ASN A 247 31.77 -6.70 -10.40
CA ASN A 247 31.32 -7.56 -11.50
C ASN A 247 32.17 -8.82 -11.71
N LYS A 248 33.21 -9.03 -10.88
CA LYS A 248 33.96 -10.28 -10.82
C LYS A 248 33.22 -11.18 -9.84
N LYS A 249 32.71 -12.32 -10.30
CA LYS A 249 32.39 -13.46 -9.43
C LYS A 249 33.61 -13.67 -8.53
N THR A 250 33.55 -13.22 -7.28
CA THR A 250 34.58 -13.51 -6.30
C THR A 250 34.65 -15.02 -6.18
N ALA A 251 35.84 -15.59 -6.37
CA ALA A 251 36.05 -17.03 -6.35
C ALA A 251 35.79 -17.65 -4.96
N GLU A 252 35.71 -16.82 -3.91
CA GLU A 252 35.36 -17.24 -2.55
C GLU A 252 33.83 -17.20 -2.33
N PRO A 253 33.20 -18.32 -1.93
CA PRO A 253 31.77 -18.40 -1.64
C PRO A 253 31.31 -17.47 -0.51
N PHE A 254 32.20 -17.22 0.45
CA PHE A 254 31.93 -16.41 1.66
C PHE A 254 33.02 -15.34 1.81
N PRO A 255 32.92 -14.19 1.12
CA PRO A 255 33.97 -13.16 1.11
C PRO A 255 34.02 -12.30 2.37
N GLY A 256 32.91 -12.24 3.14
CA GLY A 256 32.81 -11.50 4.39
C GLY A 256 33.55 -12.21 5.53
N ARG A 257 34.05 -11.43 6.50
CA ARG A 257 34.64 -11.95 7.75
C ARG A 257 34.19 -11.11 8.94
N LEU A 258 33.82 -11.78 10.02
CA LEU A 258 33.53 -11.15 11.31
C LEU A 258 34.29 -11.85 12.43
N ILE A 259 34.60 -11.13 13.49
CA ILE A 259 35.30 -11.65 14.66
C ILE A 259 34.36 -11.54 15.86
N TYR A 260 34.20 -12.62 16.61
CA TYR A 260 33.42 -12.62 17.84
C TYR A 260 34.20 -13.25 19.00
N ASN A 261 33.82 -12.89 20.22
CA ASN A 261 34.37 -13.49 21.42
C ASN A 261 33.58 -14.76 21.75
N THR A 262 34.28 -15.89 21.91
CA THR A 262 33.67 -17.13 22.38
C THR A 262 33.44 -17.08 23.90
N LYS A 263 32.58 -17.95 24.40
CA LYS A 263 32.32 -18.09 25.85
C LYS A 263 33.57 -18.43 26.66
N ASP A 264 34.55 -19.06 26.02
CA ASP A 264 35.84 -19.44 26.61
C ASP A 264 36.84 -18.27 26.68
N GLY A 265 36.43 -17.05 26.31
CA GLY A 265 37.29 -15.86 26.29
C GLY A 265 38.23 -15.77 25.08
N GLY A 266 38.12 -16.70 24.13
CA GLY A 266 38.87 -16.68 22.87
C GLY A 266 38.23 -15.76 21.82
N LYS A 267 39.00 -15.38 20.79
CA LYS A 267 38.48 -14.71 19.59
C LYS A 267 38.41 -15.71 18.45
N ARG A 268 37.27 -15.79 17.76
CA ARG A 268 37.10 -16.59 16.55
C ARG A 268 36.66 -15.71 15.38
N GLU A 269 37.15 -16.05 14.20
CA GLU A 269 36.75 -15.43 12.94
C GLU A 269 35.78 -16.37 12.20
N LEU A 270 34.67 -15.82 11.71
CA LEU A 270 33.69 -16.53 10.90
C LEU A 270 33.53 -15.86 9.54
N SER A 271 33.35 -16.69 8.51
CA SER A 271 33.03 -16.25 7.17
C SER A 271 31.52 -16.04 6.99
N PHE A 272 31.13 -15.17 6.06
CA PHE A 272 29.74 -14.98 5.66
C PHE A 272 29.61 -14.50 4.21
N GLY A 273 28.48 -14.78 3.60
CA GLY A 273 28.13 -14.41 2.22
C GLY A 273 26.97 -13.42 2.15
N ASP A 274 26.58 -13.04 0.94
CA ASP A 274 25.51 -12.04 0.74
C ASP A 274 24.15 -12.51 1.27
N LYS A 275 23.85 -13.81 1.09
CA LYS A 275 22.63 -14.45 1.58
C LYS A 275 22.54 -14.56 3.10
N ASP A 276 23.65 -14.32 3.80
CA ASP A 276 23.75 -14.46 5.25
C ASP A 276 23.38 -13.18 5.98
N THR A 277 23.20 -12.09 5.24
CA THR A 277 22.79 -10.80 5.79
C THR A 277 21.27 -10.74 5.85
N LEU A 278 20.71 -10.38 7.01
CA LEU A 278 19.26 -10.29 7.20
C LEU A 278 18.63 -9.19 6.33
N ARG A 279 19.40 -8.13 6.07
CA ARG A 279 19.00 -7.00 5.23
C ARG A 279 20.16 -6.52 4.39
N SER A 280 19.81 -5.89 3.26
CA SER A 280 20.71 -5.35 2.26
C SER A 280 21.25 -3.94 2.58
N TYR A 281 21.29 -3.49 3.84
CA TYR A 281 21.92 -2.20 4.17
C TYR A 281 23.45 -2.35 4.28
N THR A 282 24.21 -1.27 4.09
CA THR A 282 25.66 -1.35 3.97
C THR A 282 26.35 -1.60 5.32
N PHE A 283 27.13 -2.68 5.41
CA PHE A 283 28.07 -2.94 6.52
C PHE A 283 29.41 -2.23 6.28
N LEU A 284 30.08 -1.82 7.36
CA LEU A 284 31.37 -1.16 7.40
C LEU A 284 32.29 -1.93 8.35
N VAL A 285 33.60 -1.77 8.15
CA VAL A 285 34.59 -2.36 9.06
C VAL A 285 34.41 -1.77 10.45
N ALA A 286 34.55 -2.61 11.47
CA ALA A 286 34.32 -2.30 12.88
C ALA A 286 32.84 -2.15 13.31
N ASP A 287 31.87 -2.43 12.44
CA ASP A 287 30.47 -2.54 12.86
C ASP A 287 30.26 -3.64 13.89
N ILE A 288 29.42 -3.39 14.88
CA ILE A 288 28.95 -4.40 15.82
C ILE A 288 27.70 -5.05 15.23
N VAL A 289 27.69 -6.37 15.16
CA VAL A 289 26.61 -7.15 14.54
C VAL A 289 26.13 -8.27 15.45
N HIS A 290 24.83 -8.57 15.36
CA HIS A 290 24.22 -9.77 15.91
C HIS A 290 24.08 -10.82 14.81
N PHE A 291 24.45 -12.06 15.11
CA PHE A 291 24.41 -13.14 14.14
C PHE A 291 24.22 -14.49 14.83
N TYR A 292 23.94 -15.52 14.05
CA TYR A 292 23.91 -16.90 14.49
C TYR A 292 25.03 -17.69 13.84
N VAL A 293 25.52 -18.74 14.51
CA VAL A 293 26.52 -19.64 13.94
C VAL A 293 25.79 -20.79 13.25
N ALA A 294 25.93 -20.89 11.93
CA ALA A 294 25.51 -22.05 11.17
C ALA A 294 26.69 -23.01 11.03
N THR A 295 26.47 -24.29 11.36
CA THR A 295 27.45 -25.36 11.16
C THR A 295 26.92 -26.32 10.11
N ASP A 296 27.63 -26.47 8.99
CA ASP A 296 27.28 -27.46 7.97
C ASP A 296 27.51 -28.87 8.54
N ARG A 297 26.52 -29.75 8.40
CA ARG A 297 26.56 -31.11 8.94
C ARG A 297 27.55 -32.01 8.20
N ARG A 298 27.95 -31.64 6.98
CA ARG A 298 28.75 -32.46 6.05
C ARG A 298 30.24 -32.29 6.28
N ASP A 299 30.71 -31.05 6.44
CA ASP A 299 32.12 -30.71 6.60
C ASP A 299 32.46 -30.04 7.95
N HIS A 300 31.44 -29.82 8.80
CA HIS A 300 31.54 -29.12 10.08
C HIS A 300 32.07 -27.68 9.97
N LEU A 301 31.99 -27.08 8.77
CA LEU A 301 32.39 -25.71 8.55
C LEU A 301 31.38 -24.77 9.23
N GLN A 302 31.91 -23.85 10.03
CA GLN A 302 31.12 -22.82 10.70
C GLN A 302 31.14 -21.51 9.91
N ARG A 303 29.97 -20.90 9.77
CA ARG A 303 29.79 -19.58 9.16
C ARG A 303 28.79 -18.75 9.96
N ALA A 304 28.83 -17.45 9.78
CA ALA A 304 27.84 -16.56 10.36
C ALA A 304 26.62 -16.43 9.43
N THR A 305 25.42 -16.51 9.99
CA THR A 305 24.15 -16.35 9.28
C THR A 305 23.21 -15.39 10.01
N ASN A 306 22.16 -14.91 9.33
CA ASN A 306 21.19 -13.96 9.84
C ASN A 306 21.82 -12.70 10.47
N ILE A 307 22.87 -12.18 9.82
CA ILE A 307 23.67 -11.07 10.31
C ILE A 307 22.85 -9.78 10.26
N SER A 308 22.76 -9.12 11.41
CA SER A 308 22.04 -7.86 11.59
C SER A 308 22.91 -6.85 12.34
N LEU A 309 22.72 -5.56 12.03
CA LEU A 309 23.53 -4.48 12.62
C LEU A 309 23.01 -4.18 14.02
N ALA A 310 23.91 -4.21 15.01
CA ALA A 310 23.63 -3.73 16.36
C ALA A 310 23.68 -2.20 16.36
N ALA A 311 22.68 -1.56 15.75
CA ALA A 311 22.65 -0.12 15.46
C ALA A 311 22.87 0.74 16.72
N ALA A 312 22.25 0.37 17.85
CA ALA A 312 22.40 1.13 19.10
C ALA A 312 23.85 1.19 19.56
N GLU A 313 24.55 0.06 19.57
CA GLU A 313 25.92 -0.06 20.07
C GLU A 313 26.95 0.43 19.06
N THR A 314 26.71 0.15 17.77
CA THR A 314 27.58 0.58 16.68
C THR A 314 27.67 2.10 16.60
N PHE A 315 26.53 2.80 16.74
CA PHE A 315 26.53 4.26 16.60
C PHE A 315 26.99 4.99 17.86
N THR A 316 26.97 4.36 19.03
CA THR A 316 27.50 4.96 20.27
C THR A 316 29.00 4.80 20.42
N CYS A 317 29.55 3.67 19.97
CA CYS A 317 30.99 3.37 20.08
C CYS A 317 31.77 3.68 18.80
N GLY A 318 31.09 3.87 17.67
CA GLY A 318 31.71 4.07 16.36
C GLY A 318 32.26 5.47 16.13
N THR A 319 33.22 5.58 15.20
CA THR A 319 33.73 6.86 14.65
C THR A 319 32.86 7.44 13.54
N GLU A 320 31.72 6.79 13.24
CA GLU A 320 30.82 7.14 12.16
C GLU A 320 30.07 8.45 12.44
N LYS A 321 30.25 9.45 11.57
CA LYS A 321 29.54 10.73 11.67
C LYS A 321 28.10 10.57 11.17
N ARG A 322 27.16 10.50 12.10
CA ARG A 322 25.71 10.48 11.83
C ARG A 322 25.22 11.90 11.56
N GLU A 323 24.43 12.05 10.51
CA GLU A 323 23.79 13.30 10.13
C GLU A 323 22.27 13.15 10.14
N THR A 324 21.59 14.27 10.34
CA THR A 324 20.14 14.31 10.40
C THR A 324 19.57 15.09 9.23
N GLY A 325 18.34 14.75 8.85
CA GLY A 325 17.65 15.39 7.74
C GLY A 325 16.22 14.91 7.57
N THR A 326 15.50 15.58 6.69
CA THR A 326 14.10 15.28 6.41
C THR A 326 13.94 14.78 4.98
N VAL A 327 13.13 13.74 4.78
CA VAL A 327 12.86 13.17 3.46
C VAL A 327 12.15 14.19 2.58
N ALA A 328 12.82 14.60 1.51
CA ALA A 328 12.32 15.63 0.59
C ALA A 328 11.50 15.04 -0.57
N ALA A 329 11.86 13.83 -1.02
CA ALA A 329 11.15 13.13 -2.08
C ALA A 329 11.35 11.63 -1.93
N VAL A 330 10.30 10.88 -2.24
CA VAL A 330 10.28 9.41 -2.29
C VAL A 330 9.86 9.02 -3.70
N LYS A 331 10.59 8.09 -4.31
CA LYS A 331 10.34 7.51 -5.63
C LYS A 331 10.36 5.98 -5.52
N ASP A 332 10.14 5.29 -6.63
CA ASP A 332 10.15 3.83 -6.65
C ASP A 332 11.57 3.29 -6.40
N GLY A 333 11.78 2.62 -5.26
CA GLY A 333 13.06 2.03 -4.84
C GLY A 333 14.09 2.98 -4.21
N PHE A 334 13.91 4.30 -4.28
CA PHE A 334 14.88 5.28 -3.79
C PHE A 334 14.26 6.61 -3.36
N GLY A 335 15.03 7.44 -2.65
CA GLY A 335 14.59 8.76 -2.21
C GLY A 335 15.70 9.80 -2.10
N PHE A 336 15.30 11.00 -1.69
CA PHE A 336 16.20 12.12 -1.43
C PHE A 336 15.95 12.73 -0.06
N ILE A 337 17.00 12.89 0.73
CA ILE A 337 16.96 13.54 2.04
C ILE A 337 17.50 14.97 1.92
N LYS A 338 16.77 15.92 2.49
CA LYS A 338 17.25 17.27 2.73
C LYS A 338 17.98 17.27 4.07
N CYS A 339 19.30 17.40 4.01
CA CYS A 339 20.14 17.42 5.22
C CYS A 339 19.91 18.67 6.06
N ALA A 340 20.07 18.54 7.37
CA ALA A 340 20.12 19.67 8.28
C ALA A 340 21.42 20.48 8.13
N CYS A 341 22.52 19.80 7.81
CA CYS A 341 23.87 20.36 7.80
C CYS A 341 24.52 20.43 6.40
N ARG A 342 23.76 20.18 5.32
CA ARG A 342 24.27 20.26 3.93
C ARG A 342 23.27 20.95 3.00
N GLU A 343 23.80 21.63 1.98
CA GLU A 343 22.99 22.26 0.92
C GLU A 343 22.48 21.23 -0.10
N ALA A 344 23.32 20.27 -0.48
CA ALA A 344 22.96 19.22 -1.42
C ALA A 344 21.97 18.22 -0.81
N ARG A 345 21.02 17.76 -1.64
CA ARG A 345 20.12 16.66 -1.27
C ARG A 345 20.84 15.34 -1.39
N MET A 346 20.73 14.50 -0.37
CA MET A 346 21.37 13.20 -0.34
C MET A 346 20.47 12.14 -0.95
N PHE A 347 20.98 11.46 -1.97
CA PHE A 347 20.32 10.29 -2.55
C PHE A 347 20.45 9.09 -1.62
N PHE A 348 19.41 8.27 -1.53
CA PHE A 348 19.46 6.98 -0.85
C PHE A 348 18.60 5.93 -1.55
N HIS A 349 18.96 4.66 -1.37
CA HIS A 349 18.19 3.51 -1.83
C HIS A 349 17.42 2.87 -0.65
N PHE A 350 16.25 2.28 -0.89
CA PHE A 350 15.45 1.66 0.18
C PHE A 350 16.14 0.46 0.85
N SER A 351 17.11 -0.16 0.16
CA SER A 351 17.97 -1.20 0.76
C SER A 351 18.76 -0.73 1.98
N GLU A 352 18.98 0.59 2.10
CA GLU A 352 19.75 1.19 3.20
C GLU A 352 18.92 1.48 4.44
N MET A 353 17.63 1.15 4.45
CA MET A 353 16.76 1.31 5.62
C MET A 353 17.11 0.29 6.71
N LEU A 354 17.47 0.78 7.91
CA LEU A 354 17.78 -0.09 9.06
C LEU A 354 16.53 -0.72 9.69
N GLN A 355 15.39 -0.08 9.52
CA GLN A 355 14.11 -0.50 10.10
C GLN A 355 13.12 -0.87 9.00
N ALA A 356 12.29 -1.88 9.25
CA ALA A 356 11.21 -2.24 8.34
C ALA A 356 10.11 -1.17 8.32
N GLY A 357 9.56 -0.92 7.14
CA GLY A 357 8.40 -0.07 6.92
C GLY A 357 8.66 1.04 5.92
N ASP A 358 7.57 1.59 5.39
CA ASP A 358 7.62 2.63 4.36
C ASP A 358 8.17 3.94 4.91
N ILE A 359 8.85 4.67 4.03
CA ILE A 359 9.37 6.01 4.30
C ILE A 359 8.51 7.02 3.55
N CYS A 360 8.04 8.03 4.28
CA CYS A 360 7.19 9.07 3.73
C CYS A 360 7.96 10.37 3.52
N VAL A 361 7.44 11.21 2.62
CA VAL A 361 7.90 12.60 2.52
C VAL A 361 7.65 13.29 3.87
N SER A 362 8.60 14.14 4.28
CA SER A 362 8.62 14.81 5.58
C SER A 362 8.98 13.94 6.78
N ASP A 363 9.32 12.66 6.60
CA ASP A 363 9.88 11.86 7.68
C ASP A 363 11.27 12.37 8.08
N GLU A 364 11.52 12.36 9.39
CA GLU A 364 12.78 12.74 9.97
C GLU A 364 13.70 11.52 10.05
N THR A 365 14.95 11.71 9.67
CA THR A 365 15.90 10.61 9.49
C THR A 365 17.27 10.96 10.01
N GLU A 366 17.96 9.92 10.47
CA GLU A 366 19.38 9.91 10.78
C GLU A 366 20.08 8.92 9.86
N PHE A 367 21.19 9.32 9.27
CA PHE A 367 21.90 8.56 8.25
C PHE A 367 23.38 8.89 8.27
N SER A 368 24.16 8.11 7.54
CA SER A 368 25.59 8.34 7.34
C SER A 368 25.84 8.61 5.88
N VAL A 369 26.90 9.37 5.57
CA VAL A 369 27.21 9.73 4.19
C VAL A 369 28.55 9.19 3.79
N ILE A 370 28.55 8.45 2.68
CA ILE A 370 29.74 7.87 2.07
C ILE A 370 29.82 8.29 0.59
N PRO A 371 31.02 8.28 -0.01
CA PRO A 371 31.16 8.32 -1.46
C PRO A 371 30.45 7.12 -2.09
N ASP A 372 29.72 7.35 -3.18
CA ASP A 372 29.06 6.29 -3.95
C ASP A 372 30.12 5.32 -4.48
N PRO A 373 30.05 4.02 -4.14
CA PRO A 373 31.02 3.03 -4.60
C PRO A 373 31.11 2.90 -6.12
N THR A 374 30.03 3.25 -6.85
CA THR A 374 30.00 3.22 -8.32
C THR A 374 30.51 4.53 -8.93
N SER A 375 30.43 5.64 -8.19
CA SER A 375 30.83 6.97 -8.65
C SER A 375 31.38 7.80 -7.49
N PRO A 376 32.69 7.74 -7.19
CA PRO A 376 33.29 8.36 -6.00
C PRO A 376 33.08 9.88 -5.87
N GLN A 377 32.74 10.57 -6.97
CA GLN A 377 32.42 12.01 -6.96
C GLN A 377 31.03 12.31 -6.39
N ARG A 378 30.14 11.31 -6.35
CA ARG A 378 28.79 11.43 -5.80
C ARG A 378 28.79 10.97 -4.35
N GLN A 379 28.10 11.69 -3.48
CA GLN A 379 27.85 11.25 -2.10
C GLN A 379 26.44 10.67 -1.98
N ILE A 380 26.30 9.60 -1.20
CA ILE A 380 25.01 8.93 -0.94
C ILE A 380 24.80 8.74 0.56
N ALA A 381 23.53 8.70 0.97
CA ALA A 381 23.14 8.37 2.34
C ALA A 381 22.91 6.87 2.49
N ILE A 382 23.51 6.29 3.53
CA ILE A 382 23.41 4.88 3.91
C ILE A 382 22.90 4.75 5.35
N ARG A 383 22.47 3.53 5.74
CA ARG A 383 22.04 3.21 7.12
C ARG A 383 21.01 4.17 7.67
N ILE A 384 19.90 4.28 6.97
CA ILE A 384 18.85 5.25 7.27
C ILE A 384 18.00 4.73 8.41
N LYS A 385 17.93 5.54 9.46
CA LYS A 385 17.12 5.34 10.65
C LYS A 385 16.05 6.42 10.70
N ARG A 386 14.79 6.04 10.88
CA ARG A 386 13.71 7.01 11.12
C ARG A 386 13.79 7.55 12.54
N LEU A 387 13.55 8.84 12.69
CA LEU A 387 13.50 9.54 13.97
C LEU A 387 12.06 9.98 14.27
N PRO A 388 11.69 10.14 15.55
CA PRO A 388 10.45 10.78 15.94
C PRO A 388 10.36 12.20 15.38
N LYS A 389 9.15 12.68 15.08
CA LYS A 389 8.91 14.06 14.62
C LYS A 389 9.43 15.06 15.65
N GLY A 390 10.14 16.10 15.20
CA GLY A 390 10.75 17.13 16.05
C GLY A 390 12.19 16.83 16.50
N SER A 391 12.79 15.72 16.08
CA SER A 391 14.18 15.37 16.37
C SER A 391 15.18 16.13 15.48
N VAL A 392 14.78 16.53 14.27
CA VAL A 392 15.64 17.21 13.29
C VAL A 392 15.45 18.71 13.40
N SER A 393 16.46 19.40 13.93
CA SER A 393 16.54 20.86 13.88
C SER A 393 17.53 21.32 12.81
N PHE A 394 17.05 22.18 11.91
CA PHE A 394 17.87 22.83 10.87
C PHE A 394 18.66 24.03 11.42
N GLU A 395 18.30 24.49 12.62
CA GLU A 395 18.86 25.64 13.30
C GLU A 395 19.11 25.34 14.77
N THR A 396 20.01 26.10 15.37
CA THR A 396 20.36 26.08 16.79
C THR A 396 19.94 27.42 17.38
N VAL A 397 18.91 27.41 18.22
CA VAL A 397 18.36 28.64 18.83
C VAL A 397 19.20 29.01 20.06
N LEU A 398 19.76 30.22 20.08
CA LEU A 398 20.43 30.77 21.25
C LEU A 398 19.39 31.09 22.34
N PRO A 399 19.69 30.80 23.61
CA PRO A 399 18.72 30.92 24.71
C PRO A 399 18.32 32.38 24.99
N ASP A 400 19.22 33.31 24.71
CA ASP A 400 19.01 34.73 25.00
C ASP A 400 17.91 35.31 24.10
N ARG A 401 16.97 36.02 24.74
CA ARG A 401 15.96 36.83 24.07
C ARG A 401 16.48 38.24 23.91
N VAL A 402 16.33 38.78 22.71
CA VAL A 402 16.84 40.09 22.33
C VAL A 402 15.69 40.93 21.81
N GLN A 403 15.74 42.23 22.09
CA GLN A 403 14.75 43.19 21.62
C GLN A 403 15.29 44.01 20.46
N GLY A 404 14.45 44.25 19.46
CA GLY A 404 14.81 45.03 18.28
C GLY A 404 13.60 45.69 17.63
N LEU A 405 13.88 46.60 16.70
CA LEU A 405 12.86 47.29 15.91
C LEU A 405 12.78 46.67 14.53
N VAL A 406 11.58 46.45 14.04
CA VAL A 406 11.36 45.91 12.69
C VAL A 406 11.67 46.99 11.66
N ASP A 407 12.70 46.77 10.86
CA ASP A 407 13.14 47.69 9.79
C ASP A 407 12.43 47.37 8.46
N LYS A 408 12.26 46.07 8.18
CA LYS A 408 11.57 45.59 6.96
C LYS A 408 10.71 44.38 7.29
N VAL A 409 9.49 44.35 6.77
CA VAL A 409 8.62 43.16 6.84
C VAL A 409 8.72 42.32 5.57
N PRO A 410 8.59 40.98 5.64
CA PRO A 410 8.53 40.12 4.44
C PRO A 410 7.38 40.55 3.51
N ALA A 411 7.59 40.54 2.18
CA ALA A 411 6.56 40.96 1.23
C ALA A 411 5.36 40.00 1.18
N ASN A 412 5.58 38.70 1.45
CA ASN A 412 4.54 37.70 1.63
C ASN A 412 4.37 37.34 3.12
N LEU A 413 3.50 38.04 3.82
CA LEU A 413 3.01 37.64 5.15
C LEU A 413 1.98 36.50 4.98
N TRP A 414 2.47 35.26 5.03
CA TRP A 414 1.72 33.98 5.03
C TRP A 414 0.73 33.73 3.88
N GLY A 415 1.21 33.73 2.63
CA GLY A 415 0.37 33.41 1.48
C GLY A 415 1.09 32.71 0.32
N ARG A 416 0.73 31.43 0.12
CA ARG A 416 1.03 30.47 -0.97
C ARG A 416 2.25 29.55 -0.80
N SER A 417 1.99 28.26 -1.03
CA SER A 417 3.01 27.21 -1.22
C SER A 417 4.04 27.65 -2.27
N PRO A 418 5.32 27.25 -2.15
CA PRO A 418 6.38 27.70 -3.04
C PRO A 418 6.08 27.32 -4.50
N GLY A 419 5.68 28.31 -5.31
CA GLY A 419 5.73 28.19 -6.76
C GLY A 419 7.19 28.17 -7.21
N LYS A 420 7.51 27.35 -8.22
CA LYS A 420 8.84 27.32 -8.84
C LYS A 420 9.11 28.72 -9.43
N ASN A 421 10.20 29.38 -9.00
CA ASN A 421 10.64 30.76 -9.28
C ASN A 421 10.04 31.89 -8.43
N ARG A 422 10.65 32.15 -7.27
CA ARG A 422 10.76 33.50 -6.69
C ARG A 422 12.16 33.73 -6.13
N ASP A 423 12.67 34.95 -6.30
CA ASP A 423 13.90 35.42 -5.69
C ASP A 423 13.81 35.35 -4.16
N LYS A 424 14.78 34.66 -3.54
CA LYS A 424 14.82 34.38 -2.08
C LYS A 424 14.88 35.66 -1.23
N GLU A 425 15.21 36.82 -1.80
CA GLU A 425 15.33 38.09 -1.07
C GLU A 425 14.00 38.78 -0.75
N LEU A 426 12.91 38.48 -1.47
CA LEU A 426 11.64 39.19 -1.30
C LEU A 426 10.79 38.65 -0.13
N ASP A 427 11.13 37.47 0.39
CA ASP A 427 10.41 36.77 1.48
C ASP A 427 11.12 36.86 2.84
N ILE A 428 12.04 37.82 2.99
CA ILE A 428 12.84 38.03 4.21
C ILE A 428 12.59 39.43 4.77
N GLY A 429 12.27 39.49 6.07
CA GLY A 429 12.20 40.72 6.86
C GLY A 429 13.50 40.98 7.61
N PHE A 430 13.69 42.21 8.10
CA PHE A 430 14.85 42.62 8.89
C PHE A 430 14.43 43.26 10.21
N ILE A 431 15.11 42.88 11.28
CA ILE A 431 15.01 43.48 12.61
C ILE A 431 16.37 44.10 12.94
N THR A 432 16.38 45.35 13.37
CA THR A 432 17.58 46.02 13.88
C THR A 432 17.60 45.92 15.40
N TYR A 433 18.66 45.35 15.96
CA TYR A 433 18.85 45.19 17.41
C TYR A 433 20.24 45.64 17.86
N GLY A 434 20.39 45.93 19.15
CA GLY A 434 21.68 46.33 19.73
C GLY A 434 22.51 45.11 20.16
N GLN A 435 23.73 44.97 19.63
CA GLN A 435 24.71 43.98 20.07
C GLN A 435 26.05 44.68 20.37
N ASN A 436 26.56 44.55 21.60
CA ASN A 436 27.85 45.12 22.03
C ASN A 436 28.02 46.63 21.72
N GLY A 437 26.95 47.42 21.86
CA GLY A 437 26.97 48.86 21.58
C GLY A 437 26.85 49.26 20.10
N SER A 438 26.75 48.29 19.17
CA SER A 438 26.49 48.52 17.75
C SER A 438 25.10 48.05 17.34
N ARG A 439 24.49 48.71 16.35
CA ARG A 439 23.22 48.29 15.75
C ARG A 439 23.49 47.24 14.67
N VAL A 440 22.90 46.07 14.80
CA VAL A 440 23.05 44.94 13.89
C VAL A 440 21.69 44.58 13.30
N ASN A 441 21.65 44.26 12.01
CA ASN A 441 20.45 43.79 11.33
C ASN A 441 20.42 42.26 11.29
N ILE A 442 19.29 41.67 11.65
CA ILE A 442 19.06 40.23 11.57
C ILE A 442 17.85 39.93 10.68
N ALA A 443 18.00 38.92 9.83
CA ALA A 443 16.95 38.47 8.93
C ALA A 443 15.92 37.62 9.66
N PHE A 444 14.65 37.69 9.28
CA PHE A 444 13.60 36.79 9.75
C PHE A 444 12.64 36.38 8.64
N HIS A 445 11.98 35.23 8.80
CA HIS A 445 10.91 34.79 7.91
C HIS A 445 9.53 35.03 8.52
N ALA A 446 8.51 35.18 7.67
CA ALA A 446 7.13 35.30 8.13
C ALA A 446 6.70 34.11 9.00
N LYS A 447 7.15 32.88 8.70
CA LYS A 447 6.82 31.67 9.48
C LYS A 447 7.22 31.74 10.97
N ASP A 448 8.18 32.59 11.33
CA ASP A 448 8.75 32.66 12.68
C ASP A 448 8.11 33.78 13.53
N THR A 449 7.02 34.38 13.03
CA THR A 449 6.23 35.44 13.69
C THR A 449 4.83 34.93 14.03
N ASP A 450 4.12 35.59 14.95
CA ASP A 450 2.72 35.25 15.24
C ASP A 450 1.78 35.76 14.14
N VAL A 451 0.99 34.87 13.56
CA VAL A 451 -0.03 35.19 12.54
C VAL A 451 -1.11 36.12 13.10
N LYS A 452 -1.42 36.02 14.40
CA LYS A 452 -2.44 36.85 15.05
C LYS A 452 -1.96 38.29 15.23
N VAL A 453 -0.67 38.48 15.46
CA VAL A 453 -0.06 39.80 15.69
C VAL A 453 1.14 39.97 14.76
N PRO A 454 0.90 40.20 13.45
CA PRO A 454 1.99 40.32 12.49
C PRO A 454 2.81 41.59 12.77
N PRO A 455 4.15 41.50 12.77
CA PRO A 455 5.02 42.66 12.96
C PRO A 455 4.84 43.66 11.81
N ALA A 456 4.76 44.95 12.15
CA ALA A 456 4.83 46.06 11.21
C ALA A 456 6.17 46.79 11.34
N ILE A 457 6.53 47.55 10.31
CA ILE A 457 7.72 48.41 10.31
C ILE A 457 7.61 49.38 11.49
N GLY A 458 8.66 49.43 12.32
CA GLY A 458 8.73 50.25 13.53
C GLY A 458 8.22 49.57 14.81
N ASP A 459 7.67 48.36 14.74
CA ASP A 459 7.26 47.63 15.94
C ASP A 459 8.48 47.18 16.77
N LEU A 460 8.36 47.31 18.10
CA LEU A 460 9.32 46.69 19.03
C LEU A 460 8.97 45.21 19.19
N VAL A 461 9.94 44.36 18.86
CA VAL A 461 9.81 42.91 18.92
C VAL A 461 10.86 42.29 19.82
N GLU A 462 10.48 41.22 20.52
CA GLU A 462 11.38 40.32 21.22
C GLU A 462 11.56 39.04 20.40
N PHE A 463 12.78 38.55 20.26
CA PHE A 463 13.08 37.36 19.46
C PHE A 463 14.30 36.61 19.99
N ASN A 464 14.46 35.35 19.57
CA ASN A 464 15.68 34.58 19.77
C ASN A 464 16.54 34.60 18.51
N VAL A 465 17.86 34.56 18.68
CA VAL A 465 18.80 34.42 17.55
C VAL A 465 19.04 32.94 17.30
N ALA A 466 18.71 32.45 16.11
CA ALA A 466 19.01 31.09 15.67
C ALA A 466 20.16 31.07 14.67
N GLU A 467 21.09 30.14 14.84
CA GLU A 467 22.17 29.86 13.90
C GLU A 467 21.76 28.69 13.00
N ILE A 468 21.70 28.91 11.69
CA ILE A 468 21.33 27.85 10.76
C ILE A 468 22.52 26.93 10.54
N LYS A 469 22.33 25.62 10.80
CA LYS A 469 23.41 24.62 10.73
C LYS A 469 24.00 24.43 9.32
N LYS A 470 23.28 24.85 8.28
CA LYS A 470 23.67 24.69 6.87
C LYS A 470 24.79 25.63 6.42
N ASP A 471 24.78 26.87 6.89
CA ASP A 471 25.65 27.95 6.40
C ASP A 471 26.21 28.83 7.53
N GLY A 472 25.84 28.57 8.78
CA GLY A 472 26.24 29.37 9.95
C GLY A 472 25.60 30.76 9.97
N SER A 473 24.64 31.04 9.07
CA SER A 473 23.94 32.33 9.06
C SER A 473 23.04 32.46 10.29
N ARG A 474 22.81 33.70 10.73
CA ARG A 474 21.96 33.99 11.90
C ARG A 474 20.63 34.56 11.46
N MET A 475 19.55 34.05 12.04
CA MET A 475 18.18 34.51 11.81
C MET A 475 17.43 34.73 13.11
N ALA A 476 16.46 35.63 13.10
CA ALA A 476 15.57 35.85 14.22
C ALA A 476 14.39 34.87 14.15
N VAL A 477 14.16 34.16 15.26
CA VAL A 477 13.07 33.19 15.43
C VAL A 477 12.29 33.49 16.71
N ASN A 478 11.09 32.92 16.84
CA ASN A 478 10.18 33.15 17.98
C ASN A 478 9.88 34.65 18.22
N ILE A 479 9.54 35.36 17.16
CA ILE A 479 9.36 36.81 17.19
C ILE A 479 8.01 37.18 17.81
N ASN A 480 8.03 37.98 18.87
CA ASN A 480 6.85 38.45 19.60
C ASN A 480 6.80 39.99 19.60
N VAL A 481 5.64 40.58 19.29
CA VAL A 481 5.45 42.04 19.24
C VAL A 481 5.08 42.57 20.62
N LEU A 482 5.90 43.48 21.19
CA LEU A 482 5.75 43.97 22.56
C LEU A 482 4.87 45.23 22.68
N ASN A 483 4.86 46.10 21.66
CA ASN A 483 4.28 47.45 21.78
C ASN A 483 2.79 47.60 21.38
N ARG A 484 2.09 46.52 21.01
CA ARG A 484 0.64 46.57 20.74
C ARG A 484 -0.15 46.16 21.99
N SER A 485 -0.38 47.15 22.87
CA SER A 485 -1.31 47.03 24.00
C SER A 485 -2.76 46.83 23.54
N SER A 486 -3.56 46.20 24.40
CA SER A 486 -4.92 45.68 24.29
C SER A 486 -6.05 46.66 23.91
N ASP A 487 -5.77 47.78 23.25
CA ASP A 487 -6.76 48.83 22.89
C ASP A 487 -6.97 48.94 21.37
N SER A 488 -7.24 47.80 20.72
CA SER A 488 -7.59 47.72 19.30
C SER A 488 -9.09 47.56 19.05
N ARG A 489 -9.93 47.79 20.08
CA ARG A 489 -11.39 47.75 19.94
C ARG A 489 -11.86 48.89 19.06
N LYS A 490 -12.53 48.54 17.95
CA LYS A 490 -13.19 49.46 17.03
C LYS A 490 -14.69 49.36 17.22
N ILE A 491 -15.39 50.41 16.82
CA ILE A 491 -16.87 50.46 16.80
C ILE A 491 -17.34 50.33 15.36
N GLY A 492 -18.48 49.68 15.15
CA GLY A 492 -19.11 49.53 13.85
C GLY A 492 -20.59 49.19 13.99
N VAL A 493 -21.27 49.11 12.85
CA VAL A 493 -22.71 48.81 12.79
C VAL A 493 -22.92 47.52 12.03
N ILE A 494 -23.79 46.64 12.51
CA ILE A 494 -24.12 45.41 11.79
C ILE A 494 -24.82 45.77 10.47
N SER A 495 -24.19 45.47 9.34
CA SER A 495 -24.72 45.75 8.00
C SER A 495 -25.60 44.62 7.48
N VAL A 496 -25.18 43.37 7.67
CA VAL A 496 -25.86 42.20 7.11
C VAL A 496 -25.78 41.06 8.11
N MET A 497 -26.90 40.36 8.29
CA MET A 497 -27.01 39.13 9.08
C MET A 497 -27.43 37.97 8.18
N LYS A 498 -26.72 36.84 8.27
CA LYS A 498 -27.06 35.56 7.62
C LYS A 498 -27.16 34.45 8.67
N GLU A 499 -27.43 33.21 8.26
CA GLU A 499 -27.70 32.11 9.19
C GLU A 499 -26.56 31.80 10.18
N ASN A 500 -25.29 31.96 9.80
CA ASN A 500 -24.13 31.57 10.63
C ASN A 500 -23.04 32.66 10.76
N PHE A 501 -23.23 33.81 10.10
CA PHE A 501 -22.23 34.87 10.05
C PHE A 501 -22.88 36.21 9.72
N GLY A 502 -22.16 37.29 9.99
CA GLY A 502 -22.58 38.64 9.64
C GLY A 502 -21.45 39.50 9.13
N PHE A 503 -21.80 40.73 8.77
CA PHE A 503 -20.88 41.78 8.38
C PHE A 503 -21.11 43.03 9.22
N ILE A 504 -20.00 43.68 9.59
CA ILE A 504 -19.97 44.92 10.35
C ILE A 504 -19.43 46.02 9.44
N GLU A 505 -20.20 47.08 9.24
CA GLU A 505 -19.75 48.33 8.63
C GLU A 505 -18.84 49.08 9.62
N SER A 506 -17.69 49.53 9.14
CA SER A 506 -16.77 50.35 9.94
C SER A 506 -17.40 51.69 10.36
N ASP A 507 -16.91 52.27 11.46
CA ASP A 507 -17.16 53.66 11.87
C ASP A 507 -17.01 54.69 10.72
N LYS A 508 -16.01 54.49 9.87
CA LYS A 508 -15.70 55.33 8.70
C LYS A 508 -16.55 55.03 7.46
N ARG A 509 -17.40 53.99 7.50
CA ARG A 509 -18.31 53.59 6.41
C ARG A 509 -17.57 53.30 5.10
N ASP A 510 -16.33 52.83 5.20
CA ASP A 510 -15.40 52.63 4.08
C ASP A 510 -15.24 51.15 3.70
N LYS A 511 -15.61 50.23 4.58
CA LYS A 511 -15.44 48.77 4.39
C LYS A 511 -16.38 47.96 5.28
N GLU A 512 -16.58 46.71 4.87
CA GLU A 512 -17.25 45.68 5.66
C GLU A 512 -16.25 44.70 6.25
N ILE A 513 -16.53 44.27 7.47
CA ILE A 513 -15.70 43.33 8.21
C ILE A 513 -16.55 42.10 8.51
N PHE A 514 -16.07 40.95 8.06
CA PHE A 514 -16.73 39.68 8.26
C PHE A 514 -16.63 39.23 9.72
N PHE A 515 -17.68 38.69 10.32
CA PHE A 515 -17.59 38.03 11.61
C PHE A 515 -18.41 36.75 11.64
N HIS A 516 -17.90 35.75 12.36
CA HIS A 516 -18.62 34.51 12.60
C HIS A 516 -19.41 34.63 13.90
N PHE A 517 -20.58 34.00 14.01
CA PHE A 517 -21.40 34.09 15.22
C PHE A 517 -20.72 33.53 16.46
N SER A 518 -19.79 32.59 16.31
CA SER A 518 -18.96 32.10 17.42
C SER A 518 -18.06 33.18 18.05
N GLU A 519 -17.80 34.26 17.34
CA GLU A 519 -16.98 35.39 17.83
C GLU A 519 -17.83 36.48 18.51
N PHE A 520 -19.16 36.32 18.53
CA PHE A 520 -20.08 37.23 19.20
C PHE A 520 -20.27 36.83 20.66
N HIS A 521 -20.07 37.79 21.56
CA HIS A 521 -20.31 37.65 23.00
C HIS A 521 -21.66 38.25 23.37
N GLY A 522 -22.70 37.41 23.41
CA GLY A 522 -24.06 37.77 23.79
C GLY A 522 -25.09 36.76 23.26
N ASP A 523 -26.38 37.03 23.48
CA ASP A 523 -27.46 36.26 22.84
C ASP A 523 -27.63 36.72 21.38
N LEU A 524 -27.60 35.79 20.44
CA LEU A 524 -27.78 36.07 19.02
C LEU A 524 -29.20 36.55 18.70
N ASN A 525 -30.18 36.22 19.55
CA ASN A 525 -31.56 36.71 19.40
C ASN A 525 -31.69 38.21 19.67
N ASP A 526 -30.71 38.82 20.36
CA ASP A 526 -30.66 40.25 20.66
C ASP A 526 -29.86 41.04 19.63
N LEU A 527 -29.48 40.41 18.50
CA LEU A 527 -28.59 40.99 17.50
C LEU A 527 -29.29 41.18 16.15
N ASP A 528 -29.63 42.42 15.82
CA ASP A 528 -30.28 42.77 14.56
C ASP A 528 -29.43 43.72 13.69
N VAL A 529 -29.78 43.77 12.41
CA VAL A 529 -29.16 44.68 11.43
C VAL A 529 -29.36 46.14 11.87
N GLY A 530 -28.25 46.87 11.98
CA GLY A 530 -28.20 48.25 12.41
C GLY A 530 -27.90 48.48 13.89
N TYR A 531 -27.65 47.42 14.68
CA TYR A 531 -27.08 47.61 16.02
C TYR A 531 -25.61 47.95 15.96
N GLU A 532 -25.21 48.80 16.92
CA GLU A 532 -23.83 49.20 17.14
C GLU A 532 -23.10 48.09 17.92
N VAL A 533 -21.91 47.74 17.46
CA VAL A 533 -21.07 46.71 18.06
C VAL A 533 -19.62 47.20 18.21
N SER A 534 -18.96 46.76 19.27
CA SER A 534 -17.52 46.88 19.44
C SER A 534 -16.85 45.56 19.05
N TYR A 535 -15.71 45.61 18.36
CA TYR A 535 -15.02 44.43 17.87
C TYR A 535 -13.52 44.68 17.71
N ILE A 536 -12.74 43.60 17.60
CA ILE A 536 -11.31 43.65 17.29
C ILE A 536 -11.11 43.23 15.83
N ALA A 537 -10.51 44.10 15.01
CA ALA A 537 -10.27 43.79 13.60
C ALA A 537 -9.00 42.94 13.45
N VAL A 538 -9.16 41.66 13.10
CA VAL A 538 -8.09 40.70 12.89
C VAL A 538 -7.99 40.36 11.40
N ARG A 539 -6.76 40.28 10.87
CA ARG A 539 -6.54 39.93 9.45
C ARG A 539 -6.28 38.43 9.33
N LYS A 540 -7.29 37.65 8.91
CA LYS A 540 -7.17 36.22 8.59
C LYS A 540 -6.86 36.07 7.09
N GLY A 541 -5.58 36.11 6.73
CA GLY A 541 -5.11 36.06 5.34
C GLY A 541 -5.42 37.35 4.56
N PRO A 542 -5.95 37.32 3.33
CA PRO A 542 -6.31 38.54 2.59
C PRO A 542 -7.62 39.19 3.08
N LYS A 543 -8.35 38.57 4.01
CA LYS A 543 -9.67 39.02 4.47
C LYS A 543 -9.58 39.60 5.88
N LEU A 544 -10.29 40.70 6.12
CA LEU A 544 -10.52 41.26 7.44
C LEU A 544 -11.66 40.51 8.12
N SER A 545 -11.44 40.10 9.37
CA SER A 545 -12.41 39.43 10.22
C SER A 545 -12.53 40.15 11.57
N ALA A 546 -13.71 40.17 12.16
CA ALA A 546 -13.93 40.71 13.48
C ALA A 546 -13.91 39.58 14.51
N GLU A 547 -13.18 39.77 15.60
CA GLU A 547 -13.15 38.90 16.78
C GLU A 547 -13.64 39.67 18.01
N GLU A 548 -14.08 38.93 19.03
CA GLU A 548 -14.66 39.47 20.28
C GLU A 548 -15.75 40.55 20.06
N VAL A 549 -16.71 40.26 19.19
CA VAL A 549 -17.80 41.18 18.86
C VAL A 549 -18.75 41.30 20.06
N LYS A 550 -19.00 42.52 20.54
CA LYS A 550 -19.91 42.82 21.66
C LYS A 550 -20.89 43.91 21.28
N LYS A 551 -22.17 43.72 21.60
CA LYS A 551 -23.21 44.74 21.45
C LYS A 551 -22.89 45.95 22.35
N VAL A 552 -22.98 47.16 21.80
CA VAL A 552 -22.86 48.42 22.57
C VAL A 552 -24.21 49.12 22.64
N GLN A 553 -24.35 50.05 23.58
CA GLN A 553 -25.59 50.84 23.72
C GLN A 553 -25.78 51.74 22.47
N ALA A 554 -27.03 51.91 22.03
CA ALA A 554 -27.33 52.74 20.87
C ALA A 554 -26.98 54.22 21.16
N GLY A 555 -26.28 54.89 20.22
CA GLY A 555 -25.87 56.28 20.35
C GLY A 555 -24.39 56.51 20.67
N VAL A 556 -23.55 55.47 20.58
CA VAL A 556 -22.09 55.63 20.59
C VAL A 556 -21.62 56.23 19.27
N ILE A 557 -22.31 55.93 18.17
CA ILE A 557 -22.12 56.62 16.89
C ILE A 557 -23.00 57.89 16.87
N PRO A 558 -22.42 59.07 16.62
CA PRO A 558 -23.18 60.32 16.60
C PRO A 558 -24.35 60.29 15.58
N PRO A 559 -25.53 60.83 15.93
CA PRO A 559 -26.68 60.87 15.04
C PRO A 559 -26.39 61.76 13.82
N LYS A 560 -26.89 61.33 12.65
CA LYS A 560 -26.81 62.09 11.39
C LYS A 560 -27.69 63.34 11.46
N ASP A 561 -27.22 64.46 10.91
CA ASP A 561 -28.02 65.67 10.74
C ASP A 561 -28.76 65.61 9.40
N VAL A 562 -30.08 65.46 9.44
CA VAL A 562 -30.92 65.25 8.24
C VAL A 562 -31.48 66.59 7.77
N LYS A 563 -31.12 66.98 6.55
CA LYS A 563 -31.65 68.19 5.93
C LYS A 563 -33.10 68.00 5.49
N PRO A 564 -33.98 68.99 5.68
CA PRO A 564 -35.37 68.92 5.23
C PRO A 564 -35.45 68.94 3.71
N GLY A 565 -36.18 67.99 3.13
CA GLY A 565 -36.41 67.87 1.67
C GLY A 565 -36.24 66.44 1.17
N GLN A 566 -37.20 65.97 0.36
CA GLN A 566 -37.13 64.67 -0.31
C GLN A 566 -36.70 64.89 -1.76
N HIS A 567 -35.65 64.19 -2.17
CA HIS A 567 -35.11 64.23 -3.52
C HIS A 567 -35.44 62.94 -4.24
N ASN A 568 -35.83 63.05 -5.50
CA ASN A 568 -35.91 61.91 -6.41
C ASN A 568 -34.55 61.75 -7.08
N GLY A 569 -34.14 60.49 -7.26
CA GLY A 569 -32.88 60.20 -7.90
C GLY A 569 -32.83 58.83 -8.53
N THR A 570 -31.67 58.53 -9.11
CA THR A 570 -31.38 57.26 -9.77
C THR A 570 -30.09 56.70 -9.21
N VAL A 571 -30.07 55.40 -8.94
CA VAL A 571 -28.88 54.69 -8.47
C VAL A 571 -27.88 54.58 -9.62
N ILE A 572 -26.75 55.29 -9.52
CA ILE A 572 -25.65 55.21 -10.49
C ILE A 572 -24.81 53.97 -10.21
N ARG A 573 -24.59 53.69 -8.92
CA ARG A 573 -23.71 52.63 -8.46
C ARG A 573 -24.33 51.91 -7.25
N PRO A 574 -24.55 50.60 -7.33
CA PRO A 574 -25.07 49.84 -6.20
C PRO A 574 -24.01 49.63 -5.12
N LEU A 575 -24.43 49.13 -3.96
CA LEU A 575 -23.54 48.71 -2.88
C LEU A 575 -22.70 47.49 -3.32
N ARG A 576 -21.50 47.33 -2.75
CA ARG A 576 -20.58 46.22 -3.08
C ARG A 576 -21.15 44.83 -2.78
N ASN A 577 -22.08 44.72 -1.83
CA ASN A 577 -22.78 43.46 -1.56
C ASN A 577 -23.72 43.03 -2.72
N VAL A 578 -24.18 43.99 -3.53
CA VAL A 578 -24.98 43.77 -4.74
C VAL A 578 -24.08 43.56 -5.97
N ASP A 579 -22.97 44.30 -6.07
CA ASP A 579 -21.94 44.10 -7.10
C ASP A 579 -20.56 43.78 -6.48
N PRO A 580 -20.22 42.48 -6.33
CA PRO A 580 -18.96 42.03 -5.73
C PRO A 580 -17.70 42.40 -6.53
N ASN A 581 -17.84 42.76 -7.81
CA ASN A 581 -16.70 43.09 -8.68
C ASN A 581 -16.20 44.53 -8.46
N GLN A 582 -16.91 45.32 -7.67
CA GLN A 582 -16.57 46.72 -7.38
C GLN A 582 -15.52 46.84 -6.26
N GLU A 583 -14.64 47.85 -6.38
CA GLU A 583 -13.62 48.14 -5.38
C GLU A 583 -14.17 48.89 -4.16
N GLU A 584 -15.01 49.92 -4.38
CA GLU A 584 -15.58 50.74 -3.31
C GLU A 584 -16.80 50.08 -2.62
N TYR A 585 -16.86 50.19 -1.30
CA TYR A 585 -17.96 49.66 -0.49
C TYR A 585 -19.28 50.43 -0.68
N THR A 586 -19.24 51.77 -0.65
CA THR A 586 -20.42 52.65 -0.65
C THR A 586 -21.13 52.64 -2.00
N GLY A 587 -22.45 52.78 -2.03
CA GLY A 587 -23.20 53.02 -3.26
C GLY A 587 -23.21 54.51 -3.65
N LEU A 588 -23.71 54.84 -4.84
CA LEU A 588 -23.84 56.21 -5.34
C LEU A 588 -25.22 56.43 -5.98
N VAL A 589 -25.92 57.48 -5.55
CA VAL A 589 -27.19 57.94 -6.14
C VAL A 589 -27.01 59.33 -6.77
N ALA A 590 -27.66 59.58 -7.90
CA ALA A 590 -27.72 60.90 -8.54
C ALA A 590 -29.11 61.50 -8.36
N VAL A 591 -29.21 62.78 -8.03
CA VAL A 591 -30.50 63.50 -8.05
C VAL A 591 -30.99 63.59 -9.50
N VAL A 592 -32.29 63.40 -9.73
CA VAL A 592 -32.92 63.65 -11.03
C VAL A 592 -33.54 65.04 -10.98
N ASN A 593 -33.09 65.94 -11.85
CA ASN A 593 -33.64 67.29 -11.97
C ASN A 593 -35.01 67.25 -12.68
N GLU A 594 -35.81 68.32 -12.57
CA GLU A 594 -37.13 68.43 -13.21
C GLU A 594 -37.09 68.26 -14.75
N ASP A 595 -35.92 68.51 -15.37
CA ASP A 595 -35.68 68.34 -16.81
C ASP A 595 -35.29 66.89 -17.22
N GLY A 596 -35.30 65.93 -16.29
CA GLY A 596 -34.93 64.52 -16.53
C GLY A 596 -33.43 64.25 -16.67
N THR A 597 -32.57 65.25 -16.45
CA THR A 597 -31.12 65.10 -16.45
C THR A 597 -30.58 64.64 -15.08
N THR A 598 -29.52 63.83 -15.07
CA THR A 598 -28.82 63.40 -13.85
C THR A 598 -28.03 64.57 -13.27
N GLY A 599 -28.43 65.02 -12.08
CA GLY A 599 -27.78 66.07 -11.30
C GLY A 599 -26.67 65.54 -10.38
N ILE A 600 -26.49 66.20 -9.23
CA ILE A 600 -25.41 65.95 -8.26
C ILE A 600 -25.51 64.53 -7.69
N THR A 601 -24.35 63.91 -7.47
CA THR A 601 -24.27 62.55 -6.91
C THR A 601 -23.91 62.56 -5.42
N TYR A 602 -24.49 61.63 -4.67
CA TYR A 602 -24.29 61.46 -3.24
C TYR A 602 -24.02 60.00 -2.91
N PRO A 603 -23.00 59.71 -2.07
CA PRO A 603 -22.76 58.34 -1.60
C PRO A 603 -23.87 57.88 -0.65
N TYR A 604 -24.09 56.58 -0.54
CA TYR A 604 -24.96 55.96 0.48
C TYR A 604 -24.33 54.65 0.98
N SER A 605 -24.59 54.27 2.24
CA SER A 605 -24.23 52.95 2.77
C SER A 605 -25.48 52.14 3.17
N ILE A 606 -25.32 50.92 3.68
CA ILE A 606 -26.45 50.09 4.12
C ILE A 606 -27.24 50.75 5.26
N THR A 607 -26.58 51.55 6.10
CA THR A 607 -27.21 52.28 7.21
C THR A 607 -28.01 53.50 6.73
N SER A 608 -27.78 53.93 5.48
CA SER A 608 -28.53 54.99 4.82
C SER A 608 -29.85 54.50 4.20
N LEU A 609 -30.07 53.20 4.05
CA LEU A 609 -31.30 52.65 3.47
C LEU A 609 -32.47 52.75 4.45
N LEU A 610 -33.66 53.11 3.96
CA LEU A 610 -34.87 53.10 4.78
C LEU A 610 -35.28 51.66 5.12
N ASN A 611 -35.20 50.77 4.13
CA ASN A 611 -35.37 49.34 4.32
C ASN A 611 -34.02 48.63 4.12
N LYS A 612 -33.46 48.09 5.21
CA LYS A 612 -32.13 47.47 5.22
C LYS A 612 -32.07 46.14 4.45
N HIS A 613 -33.22 45.58 4.10
CA HIS A 613 -33.35 44.37 3.27
C HIS A 613 -33.55 44.69 1.78
N GLU A 614 -33.59 45.97 1.39
CA GLU A 614 -33.83 46.38 0.02
C GLU A 614 -32.53 46.41 -0.80
N PHE A 615 -32.51 45.69 -1.93
CA PHE A 615 -31.37 45.65 -2.84
C PHE A 615 -31.54 46.67 -3.96
N LEU A 616 -30.83 47.79 -3.87
CA LEU A 616 -30.80 48.82 -4.92
C LEU A 616 -29.88 48.42 -6.07
N GLN A 617 -30.39 48.48 -7.30
CA GLN A 617 -29.71 48.14 -8.54
C GLN A 617 -29.34 49.39 -9.33
N LYS A 618 -28.36 49.27 -10.23
CA LYS A 618 -28.02 50.34 -11.16
C LYS A 618 -29.25 50.71 -11.99
N ALA A 619 -29.52 52.01 -12.11
CA ALA A 619 -30.67 52.62 -12.75
C ALA A 619 -32.01 52.52 -12.00
N ASP A 620 -32.05 52.01 -10.77
CA ASP A 620 -33.27 52.09 -9.95
C ASP A 620 -33.60 53.54 -9.60
N ASN A 621 -34.86 53.91 -9.75
CA ASN A 621 -35.41 55.14 -9.23
C ASN A 621 -35.53 55.02 -7.71
N VAL A 622 -35.04 56.03 -7.00
CA VAL A 622 -35.03 56.10 -5.53
C VAL A 622 -35.52 57.46 -5.07
N CYS A 623 -36.10 57.50 -3.89
CA CYS A 623 -36.26 58.74 -3.14
C CYS A 623 -35.33 58.73 -1.93
N PHE A 624 -34.72 59.87 -1.63
CA PHE A 624 -33.81 59.99 -0.50
C PHE A 624 -33.79 61.42 0.06
N GLN A 625 -33.28 61.54 1.28
CA GLN A 625 -33.01 62.80 1.96
C GLN A 625 -31.49 63.01 2.03
N LEU A 626 -31.05 64.25 2.23
CA LEU A 626 -29.64 64.54 2.40
C LEU A 626 -29.28 64.61 3.88
N CYS A 627 -28.15 64.03 4.27
CA CYS A 627 -27.61 64.22 5.62
C CYS A 627 -26.11 64.46 5.63
N THR A 628 -25.63 65.00 6.74
CA THR A 628 -24.22 65.19 7.08
C THR A 628 -23.91 64.45 8.37
N TRP A 629 -22.70 63.89 8.47
CA TRP A 629 -22.21 63.27 9.71
C TRP A 629 -21.25 64.24 10.39
N PRO A 630 -21.18 64.24 11.72
CA PRO A 630 -20.29 65.16 12.44
C PRO A 630 -18.80 64.95 12.14
N ASP A 631 -18.40 63.76 11.66
CA ASP A 631 -17.00 63.47 11.26
C ASP A 631 -16.66 63.93 9.83
N SER A 632 -17.64 64.39 9.04
CA SER A 632 -17.42 64.80 7.64
C SER A 632 -18.47 65.77 7.13
N ASP A 633 -18.02 66.93 6.64
CA ASP A 633 -18.84 67.93 5.93
C ASP A 633 -19.39 67.45 4.57
N LYS A 634 -19.14 66.19 4.19
CA LYS A 634 -19.68 65.61 2.97
C LYS A 634 -21.16 65.29 3.14
N LEU A 635 -21.95 65.69 2.15
CA LEU A 635 -23.35 65.31 2.02
C LEU A 635 -23.46 63.86 1.55
N TRP A 636 -24.31 63.08 2.18
CA TRP A 636 -24.70 61.76 1.69
C TRP A 636 -26.21 61.66 1.53
N ALA A 637 -26.63 60.65 0.79
CA ALA A 637 -28.02 60.24 0.74
C ALA A 637 -28.35 59.37 1.96
N CYS A 638 -29.47 59.65 2.60
CA CYS A 638 -30.04 58.85 3.68
C CYS A 638 -31.55 58.67 3.52
N SER A 639 -32.11 57.70 4.24
CA SER A 639 -33.51 57.28 4.07
C SER A 639 -33.79 56.92 2.60
N VAL A 640 -32.82 56.28 1.94
CA VAL A 640 -32.94 55.89 0.53
C VAL A 640 -33.94 54.75 0.43
N ALA A 641 -34.98 54.93 -0.39
CA ALA A 641 -36.01 53.92 -0.65
C ALA A 641 -36.22 53.79 -2.16
N ALA A 642 -36.37 52.56 -2.66
CA ALA A 642 -36.64 52.35 -4.08
C ALA A 642 -38.08 52.72 -4.43
N VAL A 643 -38.25 53.41 -5.56
CA VAL A 643 -39.55 53.71 -6.16
C VAL A 643 -39.74 52.75 -7.33
N ARG A 644 -40.24 51.54 -7.03
CA ARG A 644 -40.48 50.49 -8.04
C ARG A 644 -41.98 50.29 -8.30
N SER A 645 -42.34 50.05 -9.55
CA SER A 645 -43.72 49.70 -9.92
C SER A 645 -44.05 48.27 -9.47
N LEU A 646 -45.22 48.10 -8.87
CA LEU A 646 -45.73 46.81 -8.46
C LEU A 646 -46.47 46.17 -9.63
N LEU A 647 -46.07 44.95 -9.98
CA LEU A 647 -46.70 44.16 -11.04
C LEU A 647 -47.61 43.11 -10.42
N ARG A 648 -48.71 42.77 -11.11
CA ARG A 648 -49.69 41.78 -10.65
C ARG A 648 -49.71 40.58 -11.59
N THR A 649 -49.72 39.38 -11.03
CA THR A 649 -49.93 38.13 -11.78
C THR A 649 -50.42 37.01 -10.87
N ARG A 650 -50.68 35.82 -11.44
CA ARG A 650 -51.07 34.61 -10.73
C ARG A 650 -49.88 33.69 -10.49
N VAL A 651 -49.90 32.97 -9.38
CA VAL A 651 -48.94 31.91 -9.06
C VAL A 651 -49.27 30.67 -9.88
N ASP A 652 -48.37 30.27 -10.76
CA ASP A 652 -48.52 29.14 -11.67
C ASP A 652 -48.22 27.80 -10.98
N SER A 653 -47.12 27.73 -10.22
CA SER A 653 -46.74 26.50 -9.51
C SER A 653 -45.76 26.78 -8.38
N ILE A 654 -45.77 25.93 -7.36
CA ILE A 654 -44.83 25.97 -6.23
C ILE A 654 -44.07 24.65 -6.18
N LYS A 655 -42.74 24.72 -6.13
CA LYS A 655 -41.83 23.56 -6.08
C LYS A 655 -40.79 23.75 -4.98
N GLY A 656 -41.01 23.11 -3.83
CA GLY A 656 -40.12 23.22 -2.67
C GLY A 656 -40.09 24.64 -2.13
N GLN A 657 -38.90 25.24 -1.99
CA GLN A 657 -38.72 26.62 -1.51
C GLN A 657 -38.87 27.69 -2.61
N TYR A 658 -39.21 27.31 -3.85
CA TYR A 658 -39.37 28.23 -4.98
C TYR A 658 -40.79 28.20 -5.54
N GLY A 659 -41.31 29.36 -5.93
CA GLY A 659 -42.56 29.52 -6.66
C GLY A 659 -42.35 30.11 -8.06
N PHE A 660 -43.29 29.85 -8.97
CA PHE A 660 -43.30 30.34 -10.35
C PHE A 660 -44.57 31.14 -10.59
N LEU A 661 -44.41 32.30 -11.23
CA LEU A 661 -45.46 33.23 -11.58
C LEU A 661 -45.75 33.16 -13.07
N ASP A 662 -47.02 33.30 -13.44
CA ASP A 662 -47.47 33.37 -14.83
C ASP A 662 -47.21 34.76 -15.43
N TYR A 663 -45.93 35.12 -15.51
CA TYR A 663 -45.45 36.38 -16.06
C TYR A 663 -44.40 36.08 -17.11
N ASP A 664 -44.63 36.58 -18.33
CA ASP A 664 -43.70 36.40 -19.45
C ASP A 664 -42.55 37.41 -19.35
N THR A 665 -41.34 36.89 -19.14
CA THR A 665 -40.11 37.68 -19.08
C THR A 665 -39.49 37.95 -20.46
N GLY A 666 -40.15 37.54 -21.56
CA GLY A 666 -39.68 37.69 -22.93
C GLY A 666 -38.78 36.56 -23.44
N ASP A 667 -38.27 35.71 -22.55
CA ASP A 667 -37.40 34.55 -22.85
C ASP A 667 -38.19 33.22 -22.90
N GLY A 668 -39.52 33.25 -22.87
CA GLY A 668 -40.39 32.06 -22.84
C GLY A 668 -40.29 31.24 -21.55
N LYS A 669 -39.68 31.80 -20.49
CA LYS A 669 -39.54 31.18 -19.16
C LYS A 669 -40.42 31.89 -18.15
N LYS A 670 -41.04 31.11 -17.26
CA LYS A 670 -41.85 31.65 -16.17
C LYS A 670 -40.98 32.34 -15.13
N LEU A 671 -41.45 33.46 -14.60
CA LEU A 671 -40.76 34.22 -13.57
C LEU A 671 -40.76 33.45 -12.25
N PHE A 672 -39.61 33.34 -11.58
CA PHE A 672 -39.50 32.61 -10.30
C PHE A 672 -39.33 33.54 -9.10
N PHE A 673 -39.78 33.11 -7.93
CA PHE A 673 -39.54 33.72 -6.62
C PHE A 673 -39.14 32.67 -5.59
N HIS A 674 -38.47 33.09 -4.52
CA HIS A 674 -38.16 32.24 -3.38
C HIS A 674 -39.19 32.48 -2.25
N MET A 675 -39.52 31.46 -1.46
CA MET A 675 -40.52 31.58 -0.39
C MET A 675 -40.13 32.60 0.69
N SER A 676 -38.84 32.87 0.87
CA SER A 676 -38.37 33.95 1.77
C SER A 676 -38.74 35.36 1.30
N GLU A 677 -39.08 35.53 0.02
CA GLU A 677 -39.44 36.82 -0.57
C GLU A 677 -40.94 37.13 -0.45
N VAL A 678 -41.71 36.21 0.15
CA VAL A 678 -43.14 36.37 0.38
C VAL A 678 -43.37 37.15 1.67
N ILE A 679 -44.00 38.32 1.57
CA ILE A 679 -44.25 39.21 2.70
C ILE A 679 -45.69 39.05 3.17
N ASN A 680 -45.86 38.75 4.47
CA ASN A 680 -47.15 38.69 5.18
C ASN A 680 -48.16 37.66 4.60
N GLY A 681 -47.84 36.37 4.73
CA GLY A 681 -48.77 35.25 4.52
C GLY A 681 -48.26 34.19 3.54
N ASP A 682 -48.89 33.01 3.54
CA ASP A 682 -48.54 31.92 2.62
C ASP A 682 -49.22 32.09 1.26
N VAL A 683 -48.45 31.93 0.20
CA VAL A 683 -48.93 31.98 -1.19
C VAL A 683 -49.09 30.56 -1.72
N HIS A 684 -50.22 30.27 -2.35
CA HIS A 684 -50.54 28.97 -2.94
C HIS A 684 -50.68 29.05 -4.46
N THR A 685 -50.61 27.89 -5.13
CA THR A 685 -50.81 27.80 -6.58
C THR A 685 -52.22 28.28 -6.94
N GLY A 686 -52.32 29.23 -7.88
CA GLY A 686 -53.57 29.86 -8.30
C GLY A 686 -53.87 31.20 -7.63
N ASP A 687 -53.11 31.63 -6.62
CA ASP A 687 -53.31 32.91 -5.95
C ASP A 687 -52.85 34.08 -6.83
N ASP A 688 -53.61 35.19 -6.78
CA ASP A 688 -53.18 36.47 -7.36
C ASP A 688 -52.19 37.15 -6.39
N VAL A 689 -51.05 37.59 -6.92
CA VAL A 689 -49.98 38.23 -6.15
C VAL A 689 -49.54 39.53 -6.80
N GLU A 690 -49.13 40.50 -5.98
CA GLU A 690 -48.30 41.62 -6.44
C GLU A 690 -46.84 41.33 -6.10
N PHE A 691 -45.94 41.76 -6.97
CA PHE A 691 -44.51 41.57 -6.78
C PHE A 691 -43.74 42.69 -7.45
N VAL A 692 -42.45 42.78 -7.12
CA VAL A 692 -41.51 43.67 -7.76
C VAL A 692 -40.53 42.83 -8.58
N LEU A 693 -40.35 43.19 -9.86
CA LEU A 693 -39.42 42.50 -10.76
C LEU A 693 -38.00 42.99 -10.51
N ILE A 694 -37.08 42.08 -10.19
CA ILE A 694 -35.65 42.36 -10.04
C ILE A 694 -34.86 41.53 -11.04
N THR A 695 -33.81 42.11 -11.63
CA THR A 695 -32.90 41.39 -12.53
C THR A 695 -31.59 41.09 -11.83
N ASN A 696 -31.21 39.82 -11.69
CA ASN A 696 -29.93 39.45 -11.12
C ASN A 696 -28.78 39.83 -12.08
N GLN A 697 -27.97 40.82 -11.70
CA GLN A 697 -26.93 41.37 -12.59
C GLN A 697 -25.83 40.36 -12.96
N ARG A 698 -25.57 39.34 -12.11
CA ARG A 698 -24.54 38.31 -12.39
C ARG A 698 -25.02 37.24 -13.38
N THR A 699 -26.31 36.95 -13.38
CA THR A 699 -26.89 35.84 -14.17
C THR A 699 -27.83 36.31 -15.27
N SER A 700 -28.13 37.61 -15.33
CA SER A 700 -29.16 38.23 -16.17
C SER A 700 -30.55 37.62 -16.03
N ARG A 701 -30.79 36.81 -14.98
CA ARG A 701 -32.09 36.18 -14.72
C ARG A 701 -32.99 37.12 -13.94
N GLN A 702 -34.23 37.24 -14.37
CA GLN A 702 -35.25 38.00 -13.66
C GLN A 702 -35.90 37.14 -12.56
N SER A 703 -36.19 37.75 -11.42
CA SER A 703 -36.85 37.12 -10.28
C SER A 703 -37.84 38.10 -9.64
N ALA A 704 -38.93 37.57 -9.11
CA ALA A 704 -39.89 38.34 -8.33
C ALA A 704 -39.47 38.40 -6.85
N VAL A 705 -39.49 39.61 -6.28
CA VAL A 705 -39.26 39.85 -4.85
C VAL A 705 -40.41 40.63 -4.25
N ASN A 706 -40.48 40.67 -2.91
CA ASN A 706 -41.54 41.36 -2.17
C ASN A 706 -42.94 40.90 -2.65
N VAL A 707 -43.10 39.59 -2.74
CA VAL A 707 -44.31 38.94 -3.27
C VAL A 707 -45.38 39.00 -2.19
N ARG A 708 -46.54 39.56 -2.51
CA ARG A 708 -47.66 39.71 -1.59
C ARG A 708 -48.96 39.24 -2.21
N LYS A 709 -49.75 38.48 -1.47
CA LYS A 709 -51.04 37.96 -1.93
C LYS A 709 -52.08 39.09 -2.04
N VAL A 710 -52.70 39.21 -3.21
CA VAL A 710 -53.85 40.09 -3.45
C VAL A 710 -55.12 39.31 -3.12
N THR A 711 -55.81 39.70 -2.06
CA THR A 711 -57.14 39.15 -1.75
C THR A 711 -58.21 39.92 -2.53
N SER A 712 -58.79 39.29 -3.55
CA SER A 712 -59.91 39.82 -4.33
C SER A 712 -61.24 39.72 -3.57
N THR A 713 -61.38 40.50 -2.50
CA THR A 713 -62.70 40.92 -2.00
C THR A 713 -62.64 42.38 -1.56
N PRO A 714 -63.35 43.32 -2.22
CA PRO A 714 -63.54 44.65 -1.64
C PRO A 714 -64.51 44.48 -0.48
N ARG A 715 -63.98 44.34 0.74
CA ARG A 715 -64.81 44.35 1.95
C ARG A 715 -65.27 45.80 2.18
N PRO A 716 -66.57 46.13 2.12
CA PRO A 716 -67.03 47.52 2.21
C PRO A 716 -66.66 48.16 3.56
N GLU A 717 -66.25 49.42 3.52
CA GLU A 717 -65.70 50.21 4.64
C GLU A 717 -66.58 50.29 5.89
N ARG A 718 -67.87 49.93 5.81
CA ARG A 718 -68.83 50.06 6.92
C ARG A 718 -68.60 49.12 8.10
N LEU A 719 -67.73 48.11 7.97
CA LEU A 719 -67.38 47.21 9.07
C LEU A 719 -66.02 47.51 9.72
N ARG A 720 -65.31 48.57 9.30
CA ARG A 720 -64.05 49.03 9.95
C ARG A 720 -64.29 50.05 11.08
N ARG A 721 -65.38 49.89 11.84
CA ARG A 721 -65.66 50.68 13.06
C ARG A 721 -65.69 49.86 14.34
N LEU A 722 -64.83 48.85 14.43
CA LEU A 722 -64.36 48.33 15.70
C LEU A 722 -62.85 48.11 15.55
N GLN A 723 -62.11 49.20 15.77
CA GLN A 723 -60.67 49.20 15.91
C GLN A 723 -60.33 48.64 17.29
N SER A 724 -59.37 47.72 17.32
CA SER A 724 -58.38 47.50 18.39
C SER A 724 -58.82 47.60 19.85
N LEU A 725 -58.70 46.49 20.59
CA LEU A 725 -58.00 46.50 21.87
C LEU A 725 -57.21 45.19 22.05
N PRO A 726 -56.07 45.23 22.76
CA PRO A 726 -55.12 44.13 22.88
C PRO A 726 -55.63 43.09 23.88
N ASN A 727 -55.34 41.81 23.61
CA ASN A 727 -55.73 40.71 24.47
C ASN A 727 -54.81 40.69 25.69
N ASP A 728 -55.21 41.45 26.71
CA ASP A 728 -54.75 41.37 28.08
C ASP A 728 -55.54 40.26 28.80
N GLU A 729 -54.88 39.59 29.74
CA GLU A 729 -55.39 38.39 30.41
C GLU A 729 -56.70 38.62 31.20
N LYS A 730 -57.55 37.57 31.21
CA LYS A 730 -58.77 37.32 32.03
C LYS A 730 -60.12 37.65 31.37
N GLY A 731 -60.67 36.66 30.66
CA GLY A 731 -62.09 36.63 30.28
C GLY A 731 -62.62 35.22 29.97
N LEU A 732 -63.69 34.85 30.67
CA LEU A 732 -64.59 33.66 30.59
C LEU A 732 -64.26 32.50 29.63
N ARG A 733 -63.96 31.33 30.21
CA ARG A 733 -63.85 30.03 29.52
C ARG A 733 -65.23 29.49 29.12
N LEU A 734 -65.46 29.30 27.82
CA LEU A 734 -66.56 28.48 27.30
C LEU A 734 -66.14 27.00 27.33
N ILE A 735 -66.87 26.18 28.09
CA ILE A 735 -66.67 24.72 28.17
C ILE A 735 -67.72 24.06 27.26
N VAL A 736 -67.28 23.29 26.28
CA VAL A 736 -68.16 22.48 25.42
C VAL A 736 -68.64 21.27 26.22
N LEU A 737 -69.91 21.29 26.64
CA LEU A 737 -70.53 20.26 27.50
C LEU A 737 -70.97 18.98 26.75
N ARG A 738 -70.91 18.94 25.41
CA ARG A 738 -71.16 17.75 24.57
C ARG A 738 -70.75 17.99 23.11
N GLN A 739 -70.07 17.03 22.48
CA GLN A 739 -69.84 17.05 21.04
C GLN A 739 -71.10 16.60 20.28
N PRO A 740 -71.56 17.32 19.23
CA PRO A 740 -72.68 16.87 18.42
C PRO A 740 -72.28 15.65 17.57
N ILE A 741 -73.00 14.55 17.78
CA ILE A 741 -72.88 13.29 17.05
C ILE A 741 -73.42 13.48 15.63
N GLY A 742 -72.61 13.17 14.62
CA GLY A 742 -73.01 13.19 13.22
C GLY A 742 -74.05 12.12 12.89
N PRO A 743 -74.96 12.36 11.92
CA PRO A 743 -76.00 11.40 11.56
C PRO A 743 -75.41 10.10 11.00
N LYS A 744 -75.94 8.98 11.48
CA LYS A 744 -75.58 7.60 11.12
C LYS A 744 -75.97 7.27 9.68
N SER A 745 -75.25 6.30 9.15
CA SER A 745 -75.21 5.72 7.81
C SER A 745 -76.55 5.37 7.17
N ALA A 746 -76.55 5.44 5.83
CA ALA A 746 -77.44 4.79 4.86
C ALA A 746 -78.90 5.29 4.82
N GLU A 747 -79.24 6.10 3.79
CA GLU A 747 -80.41 5.87 2.89
C GLU A 747 -80.75 7.00 1.92
N TYR A 748 -80.13 8.20 1.97
CA TYR A 748 -80.58 9.31 1.11
C TYR A 748 -79.44 10.00 0.36
N GLY A 749 -79.06 9.44 -0.78
CA GLY A 749 -78.31 10.13 -1.83
C GLY A 749 -79.28 10.87 -2.77
N PHE A 750 -79.18 12.19 -2.83
CA PHE A 750 -79.88 12.99 -3.85
C PHE A 750 -79.02 13.07 -5.11
N LYS A 751 -79.57 12.57 -6.21
CA LYS A 751 -79.05 12.69 -7.57
C LYS A 751 -79.10 14.16 -8.01
N ILE A 752 -78.03 14.62 -8.63
CA ILE A 752 -77.98 15.90 -9.35
C ILE A 752 -78.64 15.67 -10.72
N GLU A 753 -79.76 16.33 -10.97
CA GLU A 753 -80.23 16.62 -12.34
C GLU A 753 -79.62 17.94 -12.83
N ARG A 754 -79.43 18.00 -14.15
CA ARG A 754 -78.62 18.92 -14.97
C ARG A 754 -78.61 20.40 -14.59
#